data_AF-A0AAW2IDP5-F1
#
_entry.id   AF-A0AAW2IDP5-F1
#
_cell.length_a   1.000
_cell.length_b   1.000
_cell.length_c   1.000
_cell.angle_alpha   90.00
_cell.angle_beta   90.00
_cell.angle_gamma   90.00
#
_symmetry.space_group_name_H-M   'P 1'
#
loop_
_entity.id
_entity.type
_entity.pdbx_description
1 polymer ?
#
loop_
_entity_poly.entity_id
_entity_poly.type
_entity_poly.pdbx_seq_one_letter_code
_entity_poly.pdbx_strand_id
1 'polypeptide(L)'
;MWDVSKKFLCVTLSKNVLWCPDAFLAQHLSHMFKAEDKKQQQAIANLQVEYLNQKDASLSADVQKYTNETCLWVIQISTLLEVQEKKNLTLDDLKNQCVVLLNGVKLAGEVSVHLKTVMNLHAALGKPMTKTVVMALSQSVNHVLQYLNYQILTIIINAKNRLITDKSYTKKHLDTLSAFVLAEKVLFGPVSFQRCLVARLALSIARANSTKALRDDEVEQIYSYLYQLKNLCKMQEDIQEACDTSFLYFQRVLLPIYFQHATKAKLPCLKMSYMMSAMSDSVDLLTKSNVDNKDDTFSKSFKSDVLDKIHSHAIKPICENIETNLRLQVHSHLRQNQNANNPLVSNEGITSLANIVDVSPMKLFDSYIDVRSHVEHYLDQTFYNLTTVALHDWKSYGEMKSLGKVKYDLSLVHNQLPYQTLEHGLDVLEIMRNIHIFVSNYLYNLNNQIFVEQSSENKHLNTLNIRHISNSIRMHGTGIMNTTVNFTYQFLRKKFYIFSQFLFDEQIKSRLTKDIMFFKESKSQTDQKYSYERADKFNKGIRKLGLSPDGLSYLDQFRILISQIGNAMGYVRMIRSGGMHCCSNSLNFIPELEDIVKYGEMTRSENLSETTCEAAERLDHVINDLTQNFAEGTQYFKLLVDVFANDFRNPKNNHLQNFYIIVPPLTINFVEYMITAKDKMNRRNKTGATFTDDGFAMGIAYVLKLLNQNKQFDSLHWFESVRDKYTKERASLAKSGPIEDKLKTTNMLTAKRLDTYQQEFDLLYFGLSSAKIFFQKQVNTDLGKS
;
A
#
# COMPACT_ATOMS: atom_id res chain seq x y z
N MET A 1 15.38 -23.58 -63.49
CA MET A 1 15.05 -22.21 -63.03
C MET A 1 13.82 -22.22 -62.13
N TRP A 2 12.64 -22.64 -62.63
CA TRP A 2 11.44 -22.79 -61.78
C TRP A 2 11.61 -23.80 -60.62
N ASP A 3 12.42 -24.85 -60.78
CA ASP A 3 12.72 -25.76 -59.65
C ASP A 3 13.63 -25.12 -58.58
N VAL A 4 14.40 -24.09 -58.93
CA VAL A 4 15.20 -23.32 -57.97
C VAL A 4 14.32 -22.31 -57.25
N SER A 5 13.35 -21.68 -57.92
CA SER A 5 12.37 -20.80 -57.27
C SER A 5 11.31 -21.54 -56.44
N LYS A 6 11.00 -22.80 -56.77
CA LYS A 6 10.23 -23.69 -55.86
C LYS A 6 11.00 -24.07 -54.60
N LYS A 7 12.35 -24.14 -54.66
CA LYS A 7 13.22 -24.43 -53.50
C LYS A 7 13.53 -23.19 -52.66
N PHE A 8 13.65 -22.02 -53.29
CA PHE A 8 13.93 -20.74 -52.64
C PHE A 8 12.82 -19.73 -52.97
N LEU A 9 11.76 -19.75 -52.15
CA LEU A 9 10.53 -19.00 -52.39
C LEU A 9 10.73 -17.48 -52.30
N CYS A 10 11.49 -17.00 -51.31
CA CYS A 10 11.86 -15.60 -51.12
C CYS A 10 13.25 -15.50 -50.45
N VAL A 11 14.06 -14.52 -50.87
CA VAL A 11 15.36 -14.23 -50.27
C VAL A 11 15.41 -12.78 -49.83
N THR A 12 15.86 -12.52 -48.61
CA THR A 12 16.03 -11.16 -48.09
C THR A 12 17.35 -10.59 -48.60
N LEU A 13 17.31 -9.60 -49.50
CA LEU A 13 18.53 -8.98 -50.05
C LEU A 13 19.19 -8.03 -49.05
N SER A 14 18.40 -7.16 -48.43
CA SER A 14 18.87 -6.21 -47.42
C SER A 14 17.70 -5.67 -46.60
N LYS A 15 17.82 -5.73 -45.27
CA LYS A 15 16.86 -5.19 -44.30
C LYS A 15 15.42 -5.69 -44.54
N ASN A 16 14.55 -4.87 -45.14
CA ASN A 16 13.14 -5.16 -45.43
C ASN A 16 12.88 -5.48 -46.92
N VAL A 17 13.91 -5.46 -47.78
CA VAL A 17 13.74 -5.70 -49.21
C VAL A 17 13.78 -7.21 -49.48
N LEU A 18 12.61 -7.76 -49.74
CA LEU A 18 12.46 -9.13 -50.22
C LEU A 18 12.68 -9.18 -51.73
N TRP A 19 13.49 -10.14 -52.14
CA TRP A 19 13.63 -10.52 -53.52
C TRP A 19 12.95 -11.86 -53.74
N CYS A 20 11.90 -11.81 -54.52
CA CYS A 20 11.16 -12.97 -54.97
C CYS A 20 11.71 -13.33 -56.36
N PRO A 21 12.42 -14.46 -56.50
CA PRO A 21 13.06 -14.83 -57.76
C PRO A 21 12.04 -14.97 -58.90
N ASP A 22 10.81 -15.38 -58.61
CA ASP A 22 9.70 -15.46 -59.53
C ASP A 22 9.29 -14.09 -60.09
N ALA A 23 9.13 -13.08 -59.23
CA ALA A 23 8.78 -11.71 -59.62
C ALA A 23 9.90 -11.05 -60.43
N PHE A 24 11.16 -11.25 -60.03
CA PHE A 24 12.33 -10.73 -60.74
C PHE A 24 12.51 -11.36 -62.13
N LEU A 25 12.38 -12.68 -62.22
CA LEU A 25 12.47 -13.39 -63.49
C LEU A 25 11.32 -12.98 -64.41
N ALA A 26 10.09 -12.84 -63.89
CA ALA A 26 8.94 -12.36 -64.65
C ALA A 26 9.17 -10.95 -65.25
N GLN A 27 9.86 -10.07 -64.51
CA GLN A 27 10.13 -8.70 -64.93
C GLN A 27 11.24 -8.59 -65.99
N HIS A 28 12.30 -9.42 -65.92
CA HIS A 28 13.48 -9.31 -66.78
C HIS A 28 13.57 -10.36 -67.91
N LEU A 29 12.84 -11.47 -67.83
CA LEU A 29 12.79 -12.52 -68.87
C LEU A 29 11.39 -12.65 -69.51
N SER A 30 10.63 -11.55 -69.56
CA SER A 30 9.25 -11.49 -70.06
C SER A 30 9.04 -12.10 -71.47
N HIS A 31 10.08 -12.12 -72.31
CA HIS A 31 10.06 -12.67 -73.66
C HIS A 31 10.15 -14.21 -73.73
N MET A 32 10.48 -14.89 -72.62
CA MET A 32 10.58 -16.35 -72.56
C MET A 32 9.36 -17.03 -71.89
N PHE A 33 8.39 -16.27 -71.36
CA PHE A 33 7.24 -16.83 -70.63
C PHE A 33 6.00 -17.04 -71.51
N LYS A 34 5.42 -18.24 -71.48
CA LYS A 34 4.15 -18.59 -72.15
C LYS A 34 2.97 -18.55 -71.15
N ALA A 35 1.73 -18.60 -71.64
CA ALA A 35 0.52 -18.50 -70.80
C ALA A 35 0.41 -19.59 -69.69
N GLU A 36 1.09 -20.73 -69.83
CA GLU A 36 1.20 -21.77 -68.79
C GLU A 36 2.02 -21.31 -67.56
N ASP A 37 2.93 -20.33 -67.72
CA ASP A 37 3.75 -19.79 -66.63
C ASP A 37 2.94 -18.88 -65.68
N LYS A 38 1.81 -18.31 -66.10
CA LYS A 38 0.91 -17.52 -65.21
C LYS A 38 0.20 -18.38 -64.16
N LYS A 39 -0.20 -19.62 -64.51
CA LYS A 39 -0.73 -20.59 -63.54
C LYS A 39 0.36 -21.04 -62.57
N GLN A 40 1.60 -21.19 -63.03
CA GLN A 40 2.74 -21.52 -62.18
C GLN A 40 3.11 -20.37 -61.23
N GLN A 41 3.01 -19.11 -61.65
CA GLN A 41 3.17 -17.93 -60.78
C GLN A 41 2.11 -17.87 -59.67
N GLN A 42 0.83 -18.11 -59.99
CA GLN A 42 -0.23 -18.22 -58.97
C GLN A 42 -0.03 -19.43 -58.04
N ALA A 43 0.47 -20.55 -58.56
CA ALA A 43 0.83 -21.71 -57.74
C ALA A 43 2.00 -21.40 -56.79
N ILE A 44 2.99 -20.61 -57.21
CA ILE A 44 4.12 -20.19 -56.36
C ILE A 44 3.66 -19.19 -55.29
N ALA A 45 2.76 -18.26 -55.61
CA ALA A 45 2.14 -17.37 -54.62
C ALA A 45 1.31 -18.14 -53.58
N ASN A 46 0.56 -19.16 -54.00
CA ASN A 46 -0.16 -20.05 -53.08
C ASN A 46 0.80 -20.90 -52.24
N LEU A 47 1.89 -21.40 -52.83
CA LEU A 47 2.95 -22.11 -52.10
C LEU A 47 3.67 -21.19 -51.11
N GLN A 48 3.83 -19.89 -51.37
CA GLN A 48 4.36 -18.92 -50.40
C GLN A 48 3.43 -18.78 -49.18
N VAL A 49 2.11 -18.75 -49.39
CA VAL A 49 1.11 -18.70 -48.31
C VAL A 49 1.02 -20.03 -47.54
N GLU A 50 1.07 -21.16 -48.24
CA GLU A 50 1.05 -22.49 -47.64
C GLU A 50 2.34 -22.78 -46.85
N TYR A 51 3.50 -22.37 -47.39
CA TYR A 51 4.78 -22.39 -46.70
C TYR A 51 4.77 -21.51 -45.44
N LEU A 52 4.17 -20.30 -45.51
CA LEU A 52 3.99 -19.44 -44.35
C LEU A 52 3.13 -20.12 -43.27
N ASN A 53 1.98 -20.69 -43.65
CA ASN A 53 1.10 -21.39 -42.69
C ASN A 53 1.77 -22.64 -42.09
N GLN A 54 2.59 -23.36 -42.87
CA GLN A 54 3.37 -24.50 -42.39
C GLN A 54 4.49 -24.07 -41.44
N LYS A 55 5.15 -22.94 -41.73
CA LYS A 55 6.17 -22.34 -40.85
C LYS A 55 5.58 -21.70 -39.59
N ASP A 56 4.39 -21.12 -39.66
CA ASP A 56 3.61 -20.66 -38.50
C ASP A 56 3.29 -21.83 -37.56
N ALA A 57 2.88 -22.97 -38.12
CA ALA A 57 2.60 -24.18 -37.34
C ALA A 57 3.87 -24.84 -36.77
N SER A 58 5.01 -24.79 -37.47
CA SER A 58 6.28 -25.37 -37.02
C SER A 58 7.09 -24.45 -36.10
N LEU A 59 6.82 -23.14 -36.08
CA LEU A 59 7.64 -22.14 -35.37
C LEU A 59 7.85 -22.48 -33.90
N SER A 60 6.80 -22.90 -33.19
CA SER A 60 6.92 -23.23 -31.75
C SER A 60 7.86 -24.42 -31.51
N ALA A 61 7.79 -25.44 -32.37
CA ALA A 61 8.67 -26.61 -32.31
C ALA A 61 10.10 -26.26 -32.76
N ASP A 62 10.25 -25.42 -33.78
CA ASP A 62 11.54 -24.94 -34.28
C ASP A 62 12.24 -24.05 -33.23
N VAL A 63 11.52 -23.16 -32.56
CA VAL A 63 12.03 -22.34 -31.45
C VAL A 63 12.45 -23.21 -30.26
N GLN A 64 11.67 -24.23 -29.89
CA GLN A 64 12.05 -25.18 -28.84
C GLN A 64 13.30 -25.98 -29.22
N LYS A 65 13.41 -26.41 -30.48
CA LYS A 65 14.57 -27.10 -31.02
C LYS A 65 15.82 -26.21 -30.94
N TYR A 66 15.77 -24.99 -31.47
CA TYR A 66 16.89 -24.06 -31.41
C TYR A 66 17.23 -23.65 -29.97
N THR A 67 16.24 -23.52 -29.10
CA THR A 67 16.47 -23.25 -27.67
C THR A 67 17.22 -24.41 -27.01
N ASN A 68 16.83 -25.66 -27.29
CA ASN A 68 17.51 -26.84 -26.77
C ASN A 68 18.93 -26.97 -27.34
N GLU A 69 19.12 -26.75 -28.64
CA GLU A 69 20.45 -26.75 -29.27
C GLU A 69 21.35 -25.64 -28.73
N THR A 70 20.80 -24.45 -28.47
CA THR A 70 21.51 -23.32 -27.85
C THR A 70 21.86 -23.63 -26.40
N CYS A 71 20.93 -24.17 -25.61
CA CYS A 71 21.18 -24.57 -24.23
C CYS A 71 22.25 -25.67 -24.14
N LEU A 72 22.18 -26.69 -25.01
CA LEU A 72 23.20 -27.73 -25.11
C LEU A 72 24.56 -27.13 -25.47
N TRP A 73 24.59 -26.18 -26.39
CA TRP A 73 25.81 -25.49 -26.77
C TRP A 73 26.36 -24.59 -25.65
N VAL A 74 25.50 -23.88 -24.90
CA VAL A 74 25.91 -23.08 -23.72
C VAL A 74 26.50 -24.00 -22.66
N ILE A 75 25.88 -25.16 -22.38
CA ILE A 75 26.41 -26.14 -21.44
C ILE A 75 27.77 -26.68 -21.93
N GLN A 76 27.90 -26.99 -23.23
CA GLN A 76 29.17 -27.43 -23.82
C GLN A 76 30.25 -26.35 -23.73
N ILE A 77 29.91 -25.07 -23.91
CA ILE A 77 30.88 -23.99 -23.75
C ILE A 77 31.23 -23.73 -22.29
N SER A 78 30.26 -23.68 -21.38
CA SER A 78 30.51 -23.46 -19.96
C SER A 78 31.37 -24.57 -19.37
N THR A 79 31.10 -25.83 -19.73
CA THR A 79 31.95 -26.96 -19.33
C THR A 79 33.36 -26.88 -19.93
N LEU A 80 33.51 -26.41 -21.18
CA LEU A 80 34.83 -26.16 -21.78
C LEU A 80 35.57 -24.99 -21.14
N LEU A 81 34.87 -23.97 -20.64
CA LEU A 81 35.44 -22.81 -19.94
C LEU A 81 35.88 -23.19 -18.51
N GLU A 82 35.11 -24.01 -17.80
CA GLU A 82 35.48 -24.54 -16.47
C GLU A 82 36.74 -25.45 -16.52
N VAL A 83 36.95 -26.17 -17.63
CA VAL A 83 38.12 -27.06 -17.81
C VAL A 83 39.45 -26.28 -17.97
N GLN A 84 39.41 -24.96 -18.21
CA GLN A 84 40.61 -24.14 -18.43
C GLN A 84 41.53 -23.96 -17.19
N GLU A 85 41.14 -24.41 -16.00
CA GLU A 85 42.04 -24.46 -14.84
C GLU A 85 43.08 -25.60 -14.93
N LYS A 86 42.95 -26.53 -15.89
CA LYS A 86 43.95 -27.59 -16.11
C LYS A 86 45.12 -27.08 -16.96
N LYS A 87 46.31 -27.03 -16.35
CA LYS A 87 47.58 -26.55 -16.96
C LYS A 87 48.06 -27.28 -18.22
N ASN A 88 47.43 -28.38 -18.65
CA ASN A 88 47.80 -29.16 -19.83
C ASN A 88 46.58 -29.38 -20.75
N LEU A 89 46.38 -28.50 -21.73
CA LEU A 89 45.41 -28.69 -22.81
C LEU A 89 45.92 -29.77 -23.79
N THR A 90 45.11 -30.79 -24.06
CA THR A 90 45.44 -31.79 -25.09
C THR A 90 45.02 -31.32 -26.48
N LEU A 91 45.59 -31.96 -27.50
CA LEU A 91 45.34 -31.66 -28.91
C LEU A 91 43.89 -32.00 -29.32
N ASP A 92 43.29 -32.99 -28.67
CA ASP A 92 41.86 -33.33 -28.83
C ASP A 92 40.94 -32.32 -28.12
N ASP A 93 41.35 -31.75 -26.98
CA ASP A 93 40.58 -30.68 -26.31
C ASP A 93 40.48 -29.43 -27.19
N LEU A 94 41.58 -29.04 -27.85
CA LEU A 94 41.62 -27.90 -28.77
C LEU A 94 40.76 -28.13 -30.02
N LYS A 95 40.73 -29.38 -30.53
CA LYS A 95 39.87 -29.77 -31.65
C LYS A 95 38.40 -29.71 -31.27
N ASN A 96 38.03 -30.21 -30.09
CA ASN A 96 36.67 -30.13 -29.56
C ASN A 96 36.22 -28.68 -29.33
N GLN A 97 37.11 -27.84 -28.77
CA GLN A 97 36.85 -26.39 -28.65
C GLN A 97 36.61 -25.73 -30.01
N CYS A 98 37.40 -26.05 -31.03
CA CYS A 98 37.21 -25.52 -32.38
C CYS A 98 35.84 -25.88 -32.98
N VAL A 99 35.40 -27.14 -32.82
CA VAL A 99 34.11 -27.61 -33.35
C VAL A 99 32.95 -26.92 -32.64
N VAL A 100 33.01 -26.80 -31.31
CA VAL A 100 31.96 -26.13 -30.52
C VAL A 100 31.85 -24.65 -30.88
N LEU A 101 32.97 -23.95 -31.12
CA LEU A 101 32.95 -22.55 -31.55
C LEU A 101 32.35 -22.35 -32.95
N LEU A 102 32.75 -23.17 -33.92
CA LEU A 102 32.22 -23.09 -35.28
C LEU A 102 30.73 -23.46 -35.35
N ASN A 103 30.29 -24.43 -34.54
CA ASN A 103 28.87 -24.77 -34.41
C ASN A 103 28.05 -23.60 -33.84
N GLY A 104 28.61 -22.82 -32.91
CA GLY A 104 27.96 -21.62 -32.37
C GLY A 104 27.71 -20.54 -33.42
N VAL A 105 28.69 -20.26 -34.28
CA VAL A 105 28.55 -19.29 -35.40
C VAL A 105 27.51 -19.76 -36.41
N LYS A 106 27.53 -21.05 -36.75
CA LYS A 106 26.56 -21.65 -37.67
C LYS A 106 25.14 -21.58 -37.12
N LEU A 107 24.95 -21.93 -35.84
CA LEU A 107 23.66 -21.88 -35.16
C LEU A 107 23.12 -20.45 -35.08
N ALA A 108 23.96 -19.47 -34.74
CA ALA A 108 23.58 -18.05 -34.74
C ALA A 108 23.16 -17.56 -36.15
N GLY A 109 23.89 -17.96 -37.19
CA GLY A 109 23.56 -17.65 -38.58
C GLY A 109 22.25 -18.29 -39.05
N GLU A 110 22.01 -19.56 -38.72
CA GLU A 110 20.77 -20.27 -39.06
C GLU A 110 19.55 -19.65 -38.37
N VAL A 111 19.66 -19.30 -37.08
CA VAL A 111 18.62 -18.59 -36.33
C VAL A 111 18.36 -17.20 -36.92
N SER A 112 19.41 -16.45 -37.29
CA SER A 112 19.30 -15.12 -37.91
C SER A 112 18.59 -15.14 -39.27
N VAL A 113 19.00 -16.06 -40.15
CA VAL A 113 18.39 -16.21 -41.48
C VAL A 113 16.94 -16.67 -41.35
N HIS A 114 16.67 -17.61 -40.43
CA HIS A 114 15.30 -18.06 -40.15
C HIS A 114 14.42 -16.91 -39.64
N LEU A 115 14.90 -16.10 -38.69
CA LEU A 115 14.18 -14.91 -38.20
C LEU A 115 13.97 -13.85 -39.30
N LYS A 116 15.01 -13.49 -40.06
CA LYS A 116 14.94 -12.48 -41.13
C LYS A 116 13.98 -12.91 -42.25
N THR A 117 14.05 -14.16 -42.69
CA THR A 117 13.18 -14.68 -43.77
C THR A 117 11.73 -14.74 -43.33
N VAL A 118 11.45 -15.26 -42.14
CA VAL A 118 10.11 -15.38 -41.60
C VAL A 118 9.52 -14.00 -41.30
N MET A 119 10.23 -13.11 -40.61
CA MET A 119 9.73 -11.77 -40.29
C MET A 119 9.49 -10.89 -41.51
N ASN A 120 10.35 -10.96 -42.53
CA ASN A 120 10.15 -10.22 -43.77
C ASN A 120 9.00 -10.81 -44.61
N LEU A 121 8.83 -12.14 -44.65
CA LEU A 121 7.66 -12.78 -45.29
C LEU A 121 6.36 -12.39 -44.61
N HIS A 122 6.33 -12.35 -43.27
CA HIS A 122 5.23 -11.86 -42.46
C HIS A 122 4.92 -10.38 -42.68
N ALA A 123 5.94 -9.55 -42.92
CA ALA A 123 5.78 -8.13 -43.28
C ALA A 123 5.27 -7.93 -44.72
N ALA A 124 5.71 -8.76 -45.68
CA ALA A 124 5.22 -8.71 -47.06
C ALA A 124 3.80 -9.30 -47.23
N LEU A 125 3.39 -10.22 -46.34
CA LEU A 125 2.08 -10.89 -46.38
C LEU A 125 1.10 -10.44 -45.28
N GLY A 126 1.50 -9.55 -44.38
CA GLY A 126 0.64 -8.92 -43.37
C GLY A 126 0.18 -9.79 -42.19
N LYS A 127 0.99 -10.73 -41.70
CA LYS A 127 0.65 -11.63 -40.56
C LYS A 127 1.72 -11.61 -39.45
N PRO A 128 1.42 -11.79 -38.14
CA PRO A 128 2.38 -11.57 -37.02
C PRO A 128 3.10 -12.83 -36.47
N MET A 129 4.30 -12.69 -35.86
CA MET A 129 5.14 -13.81 -35.34
C MET A 129 5.94 -13.58 -34.03
N THR A 130 6.49 -14.68 -33.44
CA THR A 130 7.10 -14.81 -32.05
C THR A 130 8.54 -15.45 -31.98
N LYS A 131 9.11 -15.78 -30.80
CA LYS A 131 10.37 -15.23 -30.18
C LYS A 131 11.56 -16.17 -29.73
N THR A 132 12.80 -15.59 -29.65
CA THR A 132 13.99 -15.72 -28.68
C THR A 132 15.12 -16.78 -28.90
N VAL A 133 16.45 -16.64 -28.59
CA VAL A 133 17.46 -15.61 -28.12
C VAL A 133 18.92 -16.16 -28.28
N VAL A 134 19.98 -15.33 -28.36
CA VAL A 134 21.44 -15.70 -28.23
C VAL A 134 22.22 -14.66 -27.41
N MET A 135 23.13 -15.07 -26.51
CA MET A 135 24.36 -14.34 -26.09
C MET A 135 25.23 -15.16 -25.12
N ALA A 136 26.45 -15.56 -25.52
CA ALA A 136 27.65 -15.77 -24.68
C ALA A 136 28.83 -16.34 -25.49
N LEU A 137 29.76 -15.51 -25.98
CA LEU A 137 31.01 -15.96 -26.63
C LEU A 137 32.07 -14.84 -26.65
N SER A 138 33.12 -14.91 -25.81
CA SER A 138 34.29 -14.02 -26.02
C SER A 138 35.64 -14.42 -25.40
N GLN A 139 35.89 -15.66 -24.95
CA GLN A 139 37.20 -15.98 -24.31
C GLN A 139 37.99 -17.20 -24.83
N SER A 140 37.47 -17.98 -25.78
CA SER A 140 38.12 -19.23 -26.25
C SER A 140 38.81 -19.14 -27.63
N VAL A 141 38.82 -17.97 -28.28
CA VAL A 141 39.24 -17.82 -29.70
C VAL A 141 40.76 -17.93 -29.90
N ASN A 142 41.58 -17.50 -28.94
CA ASN A 142 43.04 -17.39 -29.14
C ASN A 142 43.78 -18.74 -29.20
N HIS A 143 43.34 -19.74 -28.42
CA HIS A 143 43.97 -21.07 -28.40
C HIS A 143 43.60 -21.91 -29.63
N VAL A 144 42.38 -21.74 -30.16
CA VAL A 144 41.90 -22.42 -31.36
C VAL A 144 42.60 -21.91 -32.63
N LEU A 145 42.90 -20.61 -32.70
CA LEU A 145 43.69 -20.04 -33.81
C LEU A 145 45.12 -20.62 -33.85
N GLN A 146 45.76 -20.82 -32.69
CA GLN A 146 47.09 -21.42 -32.60
C GLN A 146 47.08 -22.90 -33.03
N TYR A 147 46.05 -23.66 -32.66
CA TYR A 147 45.90 -25.06 -33.05
C TYR A 147 45.78 -25.25 -34.57
N LEU A 148 44.90 -24.48 -35.23
CA LEU A 148 44.69 -24.58 -36.67
C LEU A 148 45.92 -24.12 -37.46
N ASN A 149 46.64 -23.09 -36.99
CA ASN A 149 47.93 -22.70 -37.57
C ASN A 149 48.97 -23.82 -37.48
N TYR A 150 49.06 -24.49 -36.32
CA TYR A 150 50.03 -25.58 -36.11
C TYR A 150 49.78 -26.75 -37.07
N GLN A 151 48.51 -27.13 -37.30
CA GLN A 151 48.16 -28.19 -38.25
C GLN A 151 48.57 -27.82 -39.69
N ILE A 152 48.29 -26.59 -40.13
CA ILE A 152 48.66 -26.14 -41.47
C ILE A 152 50.18 -26.06 -41.63
N LEU A 153 50.90 -25.54 -40.63
CA LEU A 153 52.37 -25.46 -40.65
C LEU A 153 53.02 -26.84 -40.69
N THR A 154 52.47 -27.82 -39.97
CA THR A 154 52.98 -29.21 -39.98
C THR A 154 52.88 -29.84 -41.38
N ILE A 155 51.76 -29.63 -42.07
CA ILE A 155 51.57 -30.14 -43.45
C ILE A 155 52.49 -29.42 -44.43
N ILE A 156 52.66 -28.08 -44.29
CA ILE A 156 53.55 -27.27 -45.14
C ILE A 156 55.03 -27.66 -44.96
N ILE A 157 55.48 -27.86 -43.71
CA ILE A 157 56.85 -28.27 -43.38
C ILE A 157 57.13 -29.68 -43.95
N ASN A 158 56.17 -30.60 -43.84
CA ASN A 158 56.30 -31.94 -44.42
C ASN A 158 56.36 -31.91 -45.97
N ALA A 159 55.56 -31.06 -46.61
CA ALA A 159 55.58 -30.89 -48.07
C ALA A 159 56.88 -30.21 -48.56
N LYS A 160 57.38 -29.21 -47.82
CA LYS A 160 58.67 -28.55 -48.06
C LYS A 160 59.84 -29.53 -47.94
N ASN A 161 59.85 -30.39 -46.92
CA ASN A 161 60.89 -31.40 -46.72
C ASN A 161 60.92 -32.44 -47.86
N ARG A 162 59.76 -32.82 -48.42
CA ARG A 162 59.65 -33.71 -49.61
C ARG A 162 60.21 -33.06 -50.89
N LEU A 163 60.08 -31.74 -51.03
CA LEU A 163 60.64 -31.01 -52.17
C LEU A 163 62.15 -30.79 -52.06
N ILE A 164 62.68 -30.58 -50.86
CA ILE A 164 64.13 -30.41 -50.62
C ILE A 164 64.90 -31.69 -50.95
N THR A 165 64.28 -32.87 -50.82
CA THR A 165 64.88 -34.15 -51.19
C THR A 165 64.90 -34.44 -52.69
N ASP A 166 64.23 -33.62 -53.51
CA ASP A 166 64.08 -33.85 -54.95
C ASP A 166 65.22 -33.17 -55.75
N LYS A 167 66.03 -33.94 -56.50
CA LYS A 167 67.29 -33.47 -57.10
C LYS A 167 67.14 -32.68 -58.42
N SER A 168 65.94 -32.42 -58.93
CA SER A 168 65.74 -31.74 -60.22
C SER A 168 65.57 -30.22 -60.06
N TYR A 169 66.67 -29.47 -60.23
CA TYR A 169 66.68 -28.00 -60.12
C TYR A 169 66.09 -27.33 -61.37
N THR A 170 64.86 -26.82 -61.29
CA THR A 170 64.19 -26.06 -62.38
C THR A 170 63.74 -24.70 -61.86
N LYS A 171 63.61 -23.66 -62.70
CA LYS A 171 63.10 -22.32 -62.30
C LYS A 171 61.75 -22.40 -61.57
N LYS A 172 60.86 -23.29 -62.03
CA LYS A 172 59.57 -23.62 -61.38
C LYS A 172 59.70 -24.26 -59.99
N HIS A 173 60.81 -24.94 -59.72
CA HIS A 173 61.12 -25.54 -58.41
C HIS A 173 61.51 -24.45 -57.37
N LEU A 174 62.21 -23.41 -57.80
CA LEU A 174 62.54 -22.26 -56.95
C LEU A 174 61.31 -21.42 -56.62
N ASP A 175 60.41 -21.22 -57.59
CA ASP A 175 59.14 -20.50 -57.39
C ASP A 175 58.18 -21.26 -56.46
N THR A 176 58.15 -22.59 -56.52
CA THR A 176 57.34 -23.42 -55.59
C THR A 176 57.92 -23.40 -54.18
N LEU A 177 59.24 -23.51 -54.02
CA LEU A 177 59.90 -23.48 -52.71
C LEU A 177 59.79 -22.10 -52.05
N SER A 178 59.93 -21.02 -52.82
CA SER A 178 59.71 -19.65 -52.32
C SER A 178 58.24 -19.38 -51.94
N ALA A 179 57.27 -19.95 -52.66
CA ALA A 179 55.86 -19.90 -52.29
C ALA A 179 55.57 -20.64 -50.97
N PHE A 180 56.20 -21.80 -50.72
CA PHE A 180 56.09 -22.49 -49.43
C PHE A 180 56.74 -21.70 -48.27
N VAL A 181 57.91 -21.10 -48.50
CA VAL A 181 58.58 -20.23 -47.51
C VAL A 181 57.74 -18.99 -47.21
N LEU A 182 57.08 -18.42 -48.23
CA LEU A 182 56.16 -17.29 -48.05
C LEU A 182 54.94 -17.70 -47.22
N ALA A 183 54.31 -18.84 -47.53
CA ALA A 183 53.17 -19.36 -46.77
C ALA A 183 53.56 -19.66 -45.31
N GLU A 184 54.72 -20.26 -45.08
CA GLU A 184 55.28 -20.54 -43.75
C GLU A 184 55.50 -19.24 -42.95
N LYS A 185 56.19 -18.24 -43.50
CA LYS A 185 56.44 -16.95 -42.84
C LYS A 185 55.15 -16.18 -42.51
N VAL A 186 54.15 -16.28 -43.37
CA VAL A 186 52.86 -15.60 -43.19
C VAL A 186 52.01 -16.26 -42.10
N LEU A 187 52.08 -17.59 -41.97
CA LEU A 187 51.36 -18.37 -40.96
C LEU A 187 52.05 -18.43 -39.58
N PHE A 188 53.36 -18.17 -39.50
CA PHE A 188 54.07 -18.03 -38.22
C PHE A 188 53.75 -16.76 -37.44
N GLY A 189 53.24 -15.71 -38.11
CA GLY A 189 52.81 -14.48 -37.45
C GLY A 189 51.34 -14.51 -37.00
N PRO A 190 50.84 -13.44 -36.35
CA PRO A 190 49.42 -13.35 -35.98
C PRO A 190 48.49 -13.57 -37.18
N VAL A 191 47.41 -14.33 -36.97
CA VAL A 191 46.44 -14.67 -38.02
C VAL A 191 45.61 -13.44 -38.33
N SER A 192 45.63 -13.01 -39.59
CA SER A 192 44.75 -11.95 -40.09
C SER A 192 44.13 -12.38 -41.41
N PHE A 193 42.99 -11.79 -41.77
CA PHE A 193 42.30 -12.06 -43.03
C PHE A 193 43.23 -11.92 -44.24
N GLN A 194 44.06 -10.87 -44.25
CA GLN A 194 45.03 -10.60 -45.31
C GLN A 194 46.12 -11.67 -45.38
N ARG A 195 46.59 -12.16 -44.23
CA ARG A 195 47.61 -13.22 -44.14
C ARG A 195 47.07 -14.58 -44.58
N CYS A 196 45.84 -14.92 -44.19
CA CYS A 196 45.16 -16.13 -44.70
C CYS A 196 44.97 -16.08 -46.22
N LEU A 197 44.67 -14.90 -46.77
CA LEU A 197 44.55 -14.69 -48.22
C LEU A 197 45.89 -14.87 -48.93
N VAL A 198 46.96 -14.26 -48.41
CA VAL A 198 48.32 -14.39 -48.96
C VAL A 198 48.82 -15.83 -48.88
N ALA A 199 48.57 -16.53 -47.77
CA ALA A 199 48.90 -17.96 -47.63
C ALA A 199 48.11 -18.81 -48.64
N ARG A 200 46.81 -18.53 -48.84
CA ARG A 200 45.98 -19.20 -49.84
C ARG A 200 46.50 -18.98 -51.27
N LEU A 201 46.89 -17.75 -51.61
CA LEU A 201 47.45 -17.40 -52.92
C LEU A 201 48.82 -18.07 -53.13
N ALA A 202 49.70 -18.03 -52.13
CA ALA A 202 51.00 -18.70 -52.18
C ALA A 202 50.85 -20.22 -52.39
N LEU A 203 49.92 -20.87 -51.69
CA LEU A 203 49.62 -22.30 -51.85
C LEU A 203 48.98 -22.61 -53.21
N SER A 204 48.15 -21.72 -53.75
CA SER A 204 47.59 -21.88 -55.09
C SER A 204 48.65 -21.81 -56.20
N ILE A 205 49.65 -20.92 -56.05
CA ILE A 205 50.81 -20.81 -56.95
C ILE A 205 51.73 -22.03 -56.81
N ALA A 206 51.94 -22.51 -55.58
CA ALA A 206 52.72 -23.72 -55.32
C ALA A 206 52.08 -24.96 -56.01
N ARG A 207 50.75 -25.10 -55.95
CA ARG A 207 50.01 -26.18 -56.64
C ARG A 207 50.05 -26.05 -58.16
N ALA A 208 49.90 -24.84 -58.70
CA ALA A 208 49.93 -24.60 -60.14
C ALA A 208 51.28 -24.96 -60.79
N ASN A 209 52.37 -24.82 -60.04
CA ASN A 209 53.73 -25.07 -60.52
C ASN A 209 54.27 -26.48 -60.24
N SER A 210 53.72 -27.23 -59.27
CA SER A 210 54.08 -28.62 -58.99
C SER A 210 52.90 -29.46 -58.49
N THR A 211 52.36 -30.31 -59.37
CA THR A 211 51.28 -31.26 -59.04
C THR A 211 51.74 -32.46 -58.20
N LYS A 212 53.04 -32.68 -58.01
CA LYS A 212 53.60 -33.81 -57.25
C LYS A 212 53.95 -33.48 -55.78
N ALA A 213 54.01 -32.19 -55.43
CA ALA A 213 54.49 -31.75 -54.11
C ALA A 213 53.44 -31.84 -52.99
N LEU A 214 52.17 -31.65 -53.31
CA LEU A 214 51.03 -31.72 -52.39
C LEU A 214 50.03 -32.73 -52.95
N ARG A 215 49.60 -33.69 -52.12
CA ARG A 215 48.53 -34.63 -52.50
C ARG A 215 47.18 -33.92 -52.48
N ASP A 216 46.24 -34.34 -53.33
CA ASP A 216 44.92 -33.71 -53.40
C ASP A 216 44.19 -33.71 -52.04
N ASP A 217 44.33 -34.78 -51.24
CA ASP A 217 43.79 -34.86 -49.87
C ASP A 217 44.42 -33.83 -48.90
N GLU A 218 45.74 -33.61 -49.00
CA GLU A 218 46.46 -32.64 -48.16
C GLU A 218 46.05 -31.20 -48.53
N VAL A 219 45.76 -30.97 -49.81
CA VAL A 219 45.28 -29.67 -50.31
C VAL A 219 43.85 -29.39 -49.82
N GLU A 220 42.96 -30.38 -49.88
CA GLU A 220 41.60 -30.25 -49.36
C GLU A 220 41.61 -29.96 -47.85
N GLN A 221 42.48 -30.64 -47.10
CA GLN A 221 42.67 -30.37 -45.66
C GLN A 221 43.18 -28.95 -45.40
N ILE A 222 44.22 -28.49 -46.11
CA ILE A 222 44.76 -27.13 -45.93
C ILE A 222 43.69 -26.07 -46.27
N TYR A 223 42.94 -26.23 -47.36
CA TYR A 223 41.86 -25.30 -47.70
C TYR A 223 40.74 -25.31 -46.66
N SER A 224 40.41 -26.49 -46.10
CA SER A 224 39.43 -26.61 -45.01
C SER A 224 39.88 -25.86 -43.75
N TYR A 225 41.16 -25.99 -43.34
CA TYR A 225 41.70 -25.33 -42.17
C TYR A 225 41.89 -23.81 -42.38
N LEU A 226 42.31 -23.37 -43.57
CA LEU A 226 42.37 -21.95 -43.92
C LEU A 226 40.97 -21.31 -43.96
N TYR A 227 39.96 -22.06 -44.39
CA TYR A 227 38.57 -21.61 -44.35
C TYR A 227 38.05 -21.48 -42.91
N GLN A 228 38.34 -22.46 -42.06
CA GLN A 228 38.02 -22.39 -40.63
C GLN A 228 38.74 -21.22 -39.94
N LEU A 229 40.04 -21.02 -40.19
CA LEU A 229 40.80 -19.86 -39.68
C LEU A 229 40.21 -18.53 -40.13
N LYS A 230 39.81 -18.42 -41.41
CA LYS A 230 39.17 -17.21 -41.93
C LYS A 230 37.86 -16.90 -41.20
N ASN A 231 37.02 -17.91 -40.98
CA ASN A 231 35.76 -17.75 -40.26
C ASN A 231 36.00 -17.43 -38.77
N LEU A 232 37.05 -17.99 -38.16
CA LEU A 232 37.41 -17.67 -36.77
C LEU A 232 37.95 -16.24 -36.61
N CYS A 233 38.72 -15.73 -37.58
CA CYS A 233 39.18 -14.33 -37.57
C CYS A 233 38.03 -13.33 -37.72
N LYS A 234 36.97 -13.70 -38.43
CA LYS A 234 35.76 -12.89 -38.59
C LYS A 234 34.66 -13.23 -37.60
N MET A 235 34.88 -14.18 -36.71
CA MET A 235 33.85 -14.71 -35.83
C MET A 235 33.12 -13.62 -35.04
N GLN A 236 33.83 -12.62 -34.54
CA GLN A 236 33.19 -11.50 -33.83
C GLN A 236 32.33 -10.62 -34.75
N GLU A 237 32.80 -10.34 -35.97
CA GLU A 237 32.04 -9.59 -37.00
C GLU A 237 30.84 -10.42 -37.48
N ASP A 238 31.04 -11.70 -37.79
CA ASP A 238 30.01 -12.63 -38.27
C ASP A 238 28.93 -12.87 -37.20
N ILE A 239 29.30 -12.96 -35.91
CA ILE A 239 28.34 -13.05 -34.80
C ILE A 239 27.58 -11.74 -34.65
N GLN A 240 28.25 -10.58 -34.74
CA GLN A 240 27.58 -9.29 -34.68
C GLN A 240 26.59 -9.10 -35.85
N GLU A 241 26.96 -9.49 -37.07
CA GLU A 241 26.07 -9.44 -38.24
C GLU A 241 24.91 -10.46 -38.18
N ALA A 242 25.16 -11.65 -37.63
CA ALA A 242 24.13 -12.65 -37.40
C ALA A 242 23.15 -12.21 -36.29
N CYS A 243 23.64 -11.65 -35.20
CA CYS A 243 22.82 -11.19 -34.08
C CYS A 243 22.23 -9.79 -34.27
N ASP A 244 22.55 -9.07 -35.35
CA ASP A 244 22.00 -7.74 -35.63
C ASP A 244 20.47 -7.79 -35.82
N THR A 245 19.75 -7.19 -34.86
CA THR A 245 18.29 -7.04 -34.89
C THR A 245 17.82 -5.67 -35.36
N SER A 246 18.67 -4.90 -36.04
CA SER A 246 18.35 -3.57 -36.59
C SER A 246 17.10 -3.51 -37.48
N PHE A 247 16.69 -4.63 -38.07
CA PHE A 247 15.47 -4.73 -38.87
C PHE A 247 14.18 -4.49 -38.07
N LEU A 248 14.21 -4.64 -36.73
CA LEU A 248 13.04 -4.44 -35.87
C LEU A 248 12.54 -2.98 -35.85
N TYR A 249 13.39 -2.01 -36.20
CA TYR A 249 13.00 -0.62 -36.42
C TYR A 249 11.79 -0.48 -37.36
N PHE A 250 11.79 -1.23 -38.47
CA PHE A 250 10.73 -1.18 -39.47
C PHE A 250 9.41 -1.82 -38.98
N GLN A 251 9.49 -2.64 -37.93
CA GLN A 251 8.37 -3.41 -37.39
C GLN A 251 7.90 -2.91 -36.02
N ARG A 252 8.00 -1.59 -35.79
CA ARG A 252 7.54 -0.88 -34.57
C ARG A 252 6.06 -1.09 -34.19
N VAL A 253 5.24 -1.59 -35.12
CA VAL A 253 3.80 -1.86 -34.91
C VAL A 253 3.58 -3.06 -33.99
N LEU A 254 4.57 -3.97 -33.87
CA LEU A 254 4.45 -5.16 -33.01
C LEU A 254 4.74 -4.88 -31.53
N LEU A 255 5.36 -3.74 -31.19
CA LEU A 255 5.79 -3.44 -29.82
C LEU A 255 4.63 -3.32 -28.82
N PRO A 256 3.54 -2.58 -29.09
CA PRO A 256 2.42 -2.48 -28.16
C PRO A 256 1.76 -3.85 -27.90
N ILE A 257 1.61 -4.67 -28.95
CA ILE A 257 1.01 -6.00 -28.88
C ILE A 257 1.87 -6.93 -28.02
N TYR A 258 3.20 -6.87 -28.22
CA TYR A 258 4.16 -7.63 -27.42
C TYR A 258 4.11 -7.23 -25.93
N PHE A 259 4.08 -5.93 -25.62
CA PHE A 259 4.04 -5.45 -24.23
C PHE A 259 2.71 -5.77 -23.53
N GLN A 260 1.57 -5.65 -24.22
CA GLN A 260 0.27 -6.07 -23.69
C GLN A 260 0.22 -7.58 -23.43
N HIS A 261 0.84 -8.39 -24.29
CA HIS A 261 0.93 -9.82 -24.07
C HIS A 261 1.89 -10.15 -22.92
N ALA A 262 3.02 -9.44 -22.81
CA ALA A 262 3.98 -9.64 -21.73
C ALA A 262 3.38 -9.36 -20.35
N THR A 263 2.56 -8.33 -20.22
CA THR A 263 1.85 -7.99 -18.97
C THR A 263 0.73 -8.98 -18.65
N LYS A 264 -0.04 -9.43 -19.65
CA LYS A 264 -1.16 -10.37 -19.46
C LYS A 264 -0.74 -11.84 -19.26
N ALA A 265 0.24 -12.31 -20.03
CA ALA A 265 0.65 -13.71 -20.04
C ALA A 265 1.70 -14.07 -18.97
N LYS A 266 1.99 -13.14 -18.04
CA LYS A 266 2.98 -13.33 -16.94
C LYS A 266 4.33 -13.84 -17.47
N LEU A 267 4.79 -13.28 -18.60
CA LEU A 267 6.05 -13.68 -19.21
C LEU A 267 7.23 -13.32 -18.28
N PRO A 268 8.29 -14.15 -18.19
CA PRO A 268 9.47 -13.83 -17.40
C PRO A 268 10.06 -12.49 -17.85
N CYS A 269 10.33 -11.58 -16.91
CA CYS A 269 10.85 -10.24 -17.20
C CYS A 269 12.18 -10.23 -17.96
N LEU A 270 12.96 -11.30 -17.85
CA LEU A 270 14.16 -11.51 -18.67
C LEU A 270 13.84 -11.42 -20.18
N LYS A 271 12.68 -11.94 -20.63
CA LYS A 271 12.24 -11.83 -22.04
C LYS A 271 11.89 -10.40 -22.44
N MET A 272 11.51 -9.55 -21.49
CA MET A 272 11.33 -8.11 -21.71
C MET A 272 12.67 -7.43 -21.94
N SER A 273 13.66 -7.71 -21.06
CA SER A 273 15.02 -7.16 -21.18
C SER A 273 15.68 -7.49 -22.52
N TYR A 274 15.49 -8.72 -23.03
CA TYR A 274 16.04 -9.12 -24.33
C TYR A 274 15.38 -8.40 -25.51
N MET A 275 14.07 -8.09 -25.43
CA MET A 275 13.42 -7.28 -26.47
C MET A 275 13.91 -5.83 -26.45
N MET A 276 14.09 -5.27 -25.26
CA MET A 276 14.64 -3.91 -25.12
C MET A 276 16.10 -3.82 -25.59
N SER A 277 16.88 -4.88 -25.36
CA SER A 277 18.23 -5.01 -25.91
C SER A 277 18.21 -5.09 -27.44
N ALA A 278 17.34 -5.92 -28.02
CA ALA A 278 17.17 -6.03 -29.47
C ALA A 278 16.71 -4.71 -30.14
N MET A 279 15.94 -3.87 -29.43
CA MET A 279 15.61 -2.52 -29.90
C MET A 279 16.80 -1.57 -29.88
N SER A 280 17.76 -1.79 -28.99
CA SER A 280 18.94 -0.93 -28.87
C SER A 280 19.85 -1.03 -30.11
N ASP A 281 19.92 -2.20 -30.74
CA ASP A 281 20.68 -2.43 -31.99
C ASP A 281 20.10 -1.64 -33.17
N SER A 282 18.83 -1.26 -33.11
CA SER A 282 18.21 -0.38 -34.12
C SER A 282 18.73 1.06 -34.08
N VAL A 283 19.40 1.48 -32.99
CA VAL A 283 20.01 2.81 -32.89
C VAL A 283 21.28 2.91 -33.74
N ASP A 284 22.07 1.83 -33.82
CA ASP A 284 23.28 1.78 -34.65
C ASP A 284 22.96 1.90 -36.15
N LEU A 285 21.76 1.48 -36.56
CA LEU A 285 21.25 1.69 -37.91
C LEU A 285 21.01 3.18 -38.18
N LEU A 286 20.40 3.89 -37.22
CA LEU A 286 20.05 5.30 -37.34
C LEU A 286 21.30 6.19 -37.35
N THR A 287 22.32 5.84 -36.56
CA THR A 287 23.61 6.55 -36.53
C THR A 287 24.39 6.33 -37.83
N LYS A 288 24.41 5.12 -38.39
CA LYS A 288 25.05 4.82 -39.68
C LYS A 288 24.36 5.47 -40.88
N SER A 289 23.05 5.74 -40.81
CA SER A 289 22.33 6.47 -41.87
C SER A 289 22.47 8.00 -41.80
N ASN A 290 22.94 8.54 -40.67
CA ASN A 290 22.99 9.98 -40.38
C ASN A 290 24.35 10.65 -40.65
N VAL A 291 25.25 10.02 -41.42
CA VAL A 291 26.61 10.56 -41.67
C VAL A 291 26.59 12.00 -42.24
N ASP A 292 25.50 12.41 -42.90
CA ASP A 292 25.37 13.74 -43.51
C ASP A 292 24.67 14.81 -42.63
N ASN A 293 23.94 14.45 -41.57
CA ASN A 293 23.20 15.40 -40.72
C ASN A 293 23.56 15.22 -39.24
N LYS A 294 24.23 16.23 -38.66
CA LYS A 294 24.65 16.29 -37.24
C LYS A 294 23.50 16.34 -36.22
N ASP A 295 22.24 16.29 -36.66
CA ASP A 295 21.09 16.37 -35.77
C ASP A 295 20.60 14.97 -35.34
N ASP A 296 20.85 14.64 -34.07
CA ASP A 296 20.37 13.44 -33.38
C ASP A 296 18.83 13.37 -33.20
N THR A 297 18.07 14.22 -33.89
CA THR A 297 16.60 14.34 -33.74
C THR A 297 15.86 13.05 -34.07
N PHE A 298 16.29 12.30 -35.08
CA PHE A 298 15.65 11.02 -35.44
C PHE A 298 15.91 9.92 -34.39
N SER A 299 17.13 9.85 -33.86
CA SER A 299 17.48 8.92 -32.78
C SER A 299 16.71 9.26 -31.50
N LYS A 300 16.64 10.55 -31.12
CA LYS A 300 15.88 11.00 -29.94
C LYS A 300 14.37 10.76 -30.08
N SER A 301 13.80 11.02 -31.25
CA SER A 301 12.38 10.76 -31.54
C SER A 301 12.03 9.27 -31.42
N PHE A 302 12.88 8.40 -31.97
CA PHE A 302 12.72 6.95 -31.83
C PHE A 302 12.85 6.48 -30.37
N LYS A 303 13.86 6.98 -29.64
CA LYS A 303 14.02 6.68 -28.20
C LYS A 303 12.78 7.08 -27.39
N SER A 304 12.22 8.27 -27.65
CA SER A 304 10.99 8.73 -26.98
C SER A 304 9.78 7.87 -27.33
N ASP A 305 9.55 7.55 -28.61
CA ASP A 305 8.42 6.72 -29.05
C ASP A 305 8.44 5.31 -28.41
N VAL A 306 9.63 4.71 -28.29
CA VAL A 306 9.80 3.41 -27.62
C VAL A 306 9.55 3.53 -26.11
N LEU A 307 10.08 4.57 -25.46
CA LEU A 307 9.85 4.82 -24.03
C LEU A 307 8.36 5.05 -23.72
N ASP A 308 7.67 5.84 -24.54
CA ASP A 308 6.25 6.12 -24.39
C ASP A 308 5.41 4.84 -24.53
N LYS A 309 5.75 3.98 -25.50
CA LYS A 309 5.09 2.67 -25.69
C LYS A 309 5.33 1.72 -24.51
N ILE A 310 6.55 1.67 -23.97
CA ILE A 310 6.88 0.85 -22.79
C ILE A 310 6.12 1.36 -21.57
N HIS A 311 6.14 2.67 -21.33
CA HIS A 311 5.49 3.27 -20.18
C HIS A 311 3.97 3.05 -20.22
N SER A 312 3.34 3.30 -21.37
CA SER A 312 1.90 3.18 -21.55
C SER A 312 1.38 1.74 -21.57
N HIS A 313 2.10 0.80 -22.18
CA HIS A 313 1.60 -0.57 -22.42
C HIS A 313 2.20 -1.63 -21.47
N ALA A 314 3.31 -1.34 -20.79
CA ALA A 314 3.94 -2.25 -19.84
C ALA A 314 3.92 -1.70 -18.39
N ILE A 315 4.57 -0.56 -18.13
CA ILE A 315 4.79 -0.07 -16.76
C ILE A 315 3.48 0.32 -16.09
N LYS A 316 2.66 1.16 -16.73
CA LYS A 316 1.39 1.63 -16.15
C LYS A 316 0.43 0.47 -15.80
N PRO A 317 0.18 -0.51 -16.69
CA PRO A 317 -0.61 -1.70 -16.34
C PRO A 317 -0.04 -2.52 -15.17
N ILE A 318 1.29 -2.61 -15.04
CA ILE A 318 1.93 -3.30 -13.90
C ILE A 318 1.62 -2.54 -12.60
N CYS A 319 1.79 -1.22 -12.60
CA CYS A 319 1.50 -0.37 -11.44
C CYS A 319 0.02 -0.47 -11.02
N GLU A 320 -0.91 -0.37 -11.97
CA GLU A 320 -2.36 -0.48 -11.71
C GLU A 320 -2.75 -1.87 -11.18
N ASN A 321 -2.13 -2.94 -11.69
CA ASN A 321 -2.37 -4.30 -11.21
C ASN A 321 -1.86 -4.51 -9.78
N ILE A 322 -0.67 -3.98 -9.45
CA ILE A 322 -0.12 -4.04 -8.09
C ILE A 322 -1.02 -3.26 -7.14
N GLU A 323 -1.39 -2.03 -7.50
CA GLU A 323 -2.31 -1.22 -6.70
C GLU A 323 -3.65 -1.91 -6.48
N THR A 324 -4.26 -2.45 -7.53
CA THR A 324 -5.53 -3.19 -7.44
C THR A 324 -5.37 -4.39 -6.53
N ASN A 325 -4.28 -5.14 -6.64
CA ASN A 325 -4.02 -6.28 -5.78
C ASN A 325 -3.86 -5.89 -4.29
N LEU A 326 -3.15 -4.80 -4.00
CA LEU A 326 -3.02 -4.25 -2.64
C LEU A 326 -4.39 -3.84 -2.08
N ARG A 327 -5.19 -3.11 -2.87
CA ARG A 327 -6.56 -2.72 -2.49
C ARG A 327 -7.45 -3.92 -2.21
N LEU A 328 -7.42 -4.94 -3.08
CA LEU A 328 -8.22 -6.15 -2.92
C LEU A 328 -7.87 -6.91 -1.64
N GLN A 329 -6.59 -6.95 -1.26
CA GLN A 329 -6.16 -7.62 -0.03
C GLN A 329 -6.54 -6.84 1.23
N VAL A 330 -6.37 -5.52 1.23
CA VAL A 330 -6.79 -4.70 2.38
C VAL A 330 -8.29 -4.77 2.58
N HIS A 331 -9.09 -4.74 1.51
CA HIS A 331 -10.56 -4.87 1.60
C HIS A 331 -11.08 -6.33 1.62
N SER A 332 -10.20 -7.32 1.77
CA SER A 332 -10.62 -8.73 1.84
C SER A 332 -11.57 -9.00 3.02
N HIS A 333 -11.40 -8.30 4.14
CA HIS A 333 -12.27 -8.38 5.33
C HIS A 333 -13.71 -7.88 5.09
N LEU A 334 -13.95 -7.08 4.05
CA LEU A 334 -15.30 -6.61 3.66
C LEU A 334 -16.02 -7.60 2.73
N ARG A 335 -15.29 -8.54 2.12
CA ARG A 335 -15.86 -9.54 1.19
C ARG A 335 -16.38 -10.73 1.99
N GLN A 336 -17.69 -10.73 2.28
CA GLN A 336 -18.40 -11.83 2.95
C GLN A 336 -18.45 -13.17 2.18
N ASN A 337 -17.88 -13.24 0.97
CA ASN A 337 -17.86 -14.47 0.19
C ASN A 337 -16.73 -15.40 0.65
N GLN A 338 -17.11 -16.38 1.49
CA GLN A 338 -16.26 -17.45 2.05
C GLN A 338 -15.47 -18.24 0.98
N ASN A 339 -15.87 -18.19 -0.30
CA ASN A 339 -15.24 -18.95 -1.38
C ASN A 339 -14.08 -18.23 -2.09
N ALA A 340 -13.85 -16.93 -1.84
CA ALA A 340 -12.73 -16.18 -2.43
C ALA A 340 -11.40 -16.35 -1.67
N ASN A 341 -11.46 -16.90 -0.45
CA ASN A 341 -10.32 -17.13 0.43
C ASN A 341 -9.68 -18.51 0.27
N ASN A 342 -10.07 -19.29 -0.76
CA ASN A 342 -9.46 -20.58 -1.01
C ASN A 342 -8.19 -20.40 -1.88
N PRO A 343 -6.98 -20.48 -1.31
CA PRO A 343 -5.72 -20.25 -2.04
C PRO A 343 -5.48 -21.26 -3.18
N LEU A 344 -6.31 -22.31 -3.26
CA LEU A 344 -6.26 -23.34 -4.29
C LEU A 344 -7.21 -23.05 -5.48
N VAL A 345 -8.20 -22.17 -5.32
CA VAL A 345 -9.20 -21.85 -6.36
C VAL A 345 -8.93 -20.49 -7.01
N SER A 346 -8.42 -19.52 -6.24
CA SER A 346 -7.96 -18.23 -6.75
C SER A 346 -6.53 -18.33 -7.29
N ASN A 347 -6.38 -18.96 -8.47
CA ASN A 347 -5.19 -18.86 -9.32
C ASN A 347 -4.96 -17.42 -9.89
N GLU A 348 -5.49 -16.40 -9.22
CA GLU A 348 -5.27 -14.99 -9.54
C GLU A 348 -3.96 -14.49 -8.92
N GLY A 349 -2.84 -14.91 -9.51
CA GLY A 349 -1.71 -14.00 -9.77
C GLY A 349 -0.84 -13.51 -8.60
N ILE A 350 -0.97 -14.06 -7.39
CA ILE A 350 -0.19 -13.57 -6.22
C ILE A 350 1.33 -13.81 -6.37
N THR A 351 1.75 -14.89 -7.02
CA THR A 351 3.18 -15.29 -7.07
C THR A 351 3.98 -14.75 -8.25
N SER A 352 3.35 -14.14 -9.27
CA SER A 352 4.09 -13.69 -10.47
C SER A 352 4.43 -12.20 -10.47
N LEU A 353 3.71 -11.37 -9.72
CA LEU A 353 3.96 -9.92 -9.67
C LEU A 353 5.22 -9.58 -8.86
N ALA A 354 5.55 -10.35 -7.82
CA ALA A 354 6.79 -10.19 -7.07
C ALA A 354 8.03 -10.36 -7.98
N ASN A 355 8.04 -11.40 -8.81
CA ASN A 355 9.11 -11.64 -9.80
C ASN A 355 9.23 -10.51 -10.85
N ILE A 356 8.20 -9.68 -11.02
CA ILE A 356 8.23 -8.53 -11.94
C ILE A 356 8.85 -7.31 -11.28
N VAL A 357 8.67 -7.14 -9.97
CA VAL A 357 9.23 -6.04 -9.19
C VAL A 357 10.70 -6.28 -8.81
N ASP A 358 11.12 -7.55 -8.68
CA ASP A 358 12.49 -7.94 -8.31
C ASP A 358 13.50 -7.96 -9.48
N VAL A 359 13.13 -7.38 -10.62
CA VAL A 359 13.98 -7.40 -11.82
C VAL A 359 15.07 -6.35 -11.69
N SER A 360 16.32 -6.75 -11.91
CA SER A 360 17.44 -5.81 -12.01
C SER A 360 17.18 -4.73 -13.09
N PRO A 361 17.66 -3.48 -12.90
CA PRO A 361 17.44 -2.40 -13.85
C PRO A 361 17.75 -2.81 -15.29
N MET A 362 16.75 -2.69 -16.16
CA MET A 362 16.88 -3.11 -17.54
C MET A 362 17.48 -1.99 -18.37
N LYS A 363 18.58 -2.27 -19.08
CA LYS A 363 19.20 -1.31 -19.98
C LYS A 363 18.34 -1.12 -21.24
N LEU A 364 18.01 0.13 -21.56
CA LEU A 364 17.37 0.53 -22.80
C LEU A 364 18.15 1.73 -23.38
N PHE A 365 18.78 1.55 -24.53
CA PHE A 365 19.67 2.56 -25.11
C PHE A 365 20.77 2.99 -24.10
N ASP A 366 20.75 4.26 -23.69
CA ASP A 366 21.69 4.88 -22.73
C ASP A 366 21.10 5.00 -21.32
N SER A 367 19.84 4.58 -21.10
CA SER A 367 19.16 4.68 -19.81
C SER A 367 18.89 3.31 -19.19
N TYR A 368 18.74 3.31 -17.86
CA TYR A 368 18.29 2.15 -17.09
C TYR A 368 16.86 2.37 -16.64
N ILE A 369 16.00 1.38 -16.89
CA ILE A 369 14.62 1.38 -16.44
C ILE A 369 14.53 0.44 -15.25
N ASP A 370 14.29 1.01 -14.07
CA ASP A 370 13.98 0.24 -12.87
C ASP A 370 12.46 0.23 -12.64
N VAL A 371 11.87 -0.96 -12.77
CA VAL A 371 10.43 -1.15 -12.57
C VAL A 371 10.04 -0.90 -11.12
N ARG A 372 10.91 -1.23 -10.15
CA ARG A 372 10.63 -1.06 -8.73
C ARG A 372 10.45 0.41 -8.38
N SER A 373 11.44 1.25 -8.72
CA SER A 373 11.37 2.70 -8.51
C SER A 373 10.13 3.34 -9.14
N HIS A 374 9.72 2.90 -10.33
CA HIS A 374 8.52 3.40 -10.99
C HIS A 374 7.22 3.00 -10.27
N VAL A 375 7.15 1.78 -9.73
CA VAL A 375 6.01 1.31 -8.93
C VAL A 375 5.95 2.07 -7.60
N GLU A 376 7.08 2.25 -6.91
CA GLU A 376 7.15 3.01 -5.66
C GLU A 376 6.66 4.45 -5.86
N HIS A 377 7.18 5.14 -6.88
CA HIS A 377 6.76 6.50 -7.21
C HIS A 377 5.27 6.61 -7.53
N TYR A 378 4.75 5.68 -8.33
CA TYR A 378 3.33 5.64 -8.68
C TYR A 378 2.43 5.45 -7.46
N LEU A 379 2.77 4.48 -6.59
CA LEU A 379 1.99 4.19 -5.40
C LEU A 379 2.06 5.34 -4.39
N ASP A 380 3.22 5.96 -4.19
CA ASP A 380 3.34 7.10 -3.28
C ASP A 380 2.56 8.31 -3.78
N GLN A 381 2.66 8.65 -5.07
CA GLN A 381 1.87 9.73 -5.64
C GLN A 381 0.37 9.46 -5.53
N THR A 382 -0.05 8.24 -5.85
CA THR A 382 -1.47 7.86 -5.84
C THR A 382 -2.03 7.82 -4.43
N PHE A 383 -1.34 7.19 -3.48
CA PHE A 383 -1.77 7.15 -2.09
C PHE A 383 -1.76 8.54 -1.44
N TYR A 384 -0.79 9.41 -1.77
CA TYR A 384 -0.80 10.78 -1.28
C TYR A 384 -2.00 11.56 -1.84
N ASN A 385 -2.21 11.55 -3.15
CA ASN A 385 -3.32 12.27 -3.79
C ASN A 385 -4.70 11.75 -3.36
N LEU A 386 -4.85 10.44 -3.16
CA LEU A 386 -6.13 9.89 -2.67
C LEU A 386 -6.35 10.21 -1.19
N THR A 387 -5.29 10.24 -0.38
CA THR A 387 -5.39 10.66 1.03
C THR A 387 -5.74 12.15 1.14
N THR A 388 -5.25 13.02 0.25
CA THR A 388 -5.63 14.45 0.25
C THR A 388 -7.09 14.67 -0.13
N VAL A 389 -7.66 13.83 -1.02
CA VAL A 389 -9.08 13.88 -1.38
C VAL A 389 -9.96 13.31 -0.26
N ALA A 390 -9.56 12.19 0.33
CA ALA A 390 -10.32 11.48 1.36
C ALA A 390 -9.44 11.19 2.59
N LEU A 391 -9.33 12.18 3.48
CA LEU A 391 -8.46 12.08 4.67
C LEU A 391 -8.85 10.92 5.60
N HIS A 392 -10.09 10.43 5.58
CA HIS A 392 -10.52 9.32 6.45
C HIS A 392 -9.91 7.96 6.05
N ASP A 393 -9.52 7.78 4.80
CA ASP A 393 -8.93 6.53 4.29
C ASP A 393 -7.42 6.42 4.53
N TRP A 394 -6.83 7.38 5.25
CA TRP A 394 -5.39 7.39 5.56
C TRP A 394 -4.91 6.06 6.17
N LYS A 395 -5.75 5.42 7.00
CA LYS A 395 -5.43 4.15 7.65
C LYS A 395 -5.38 3.01 6.64
N SER A 396 -6.36 2.93 5.75
CA SER A 396 -6.43 1.92 4.68
C SER A 396 -5.21 2.02 3.77
N TYR A 397 -4.80 3.24 3.38
CA TYR A 397 -3.58 3.44 2.59
C TYR A 397 -2.31 3.11 3.38
N GLY A 398 -2.27 3.39 4.69
CA GLY A 398 -1.16 2.96 5.56
C GLY A 398 -1.01 1.43 5.65
N GLU A 399 -2.13 0.71 5.73
CA GLU A 399 -2.16 -0.76 5.67
C GLU A 399 -1.71 -1.28 4.30
N MET A 400 -2.15 -0.65 3.20
CA MET A 400 -1.68 -0.99 1.84
C MET A 400 -0.18 -0.79 1.68
N LYS A 401 0.40 0.28 2.25
CA LYS A 401 1.84 0.53 2.25
C LYS A 401 2.61 -0.55 3.00
N SER A 402 2.13 -0.91 4.20
CA SER A 402 2.72 -1.96 5.03
C SER A 402 2.69 -3.31 4.31
N LEU A 403 1.57 -3.62 3.66
CA LEU A 403 1.40 -4.85 2.90
C LEU A 403 2.25 -4.86 1.62
N GLY A 404 2.43 -3.71 0.96
CA GLY A 404 3.36 -3.55 -0.15
C GLY A 404 4.80 -3.85 0.24
N LYS A 405 5.24 -3.37 1.40
CA LYS A 405 6.57 -3.69 1.95
C LYS A 405 6.75 -5.19 2.23
N VAL A 406 5.77 -5.83 2.86
CA VAL A 406 5.86 -7.27 3.20
C VAL A 406 5.82 -8.16 1.95
N LYS A 407 5.02 -7.80 0.95
CA LYS A 407 4.72 -8.67 -0.20
C LYS A 407 5.66 -8.48 -1.39
N TYR A 408 6.10 -7.25 -1.63
CA TYR A 408 6.85 -6.87 -2.84
C TYR A 408 8.19 -6.19 -2.51
N ASP A 409 8.57 -6.11 -1.23
CA ASP A 409 9.77 -5.41 -0.75
C ASP A 409 9.87 -3.95 -1.23
N LEU A 410 8.71 -3.28 -1.32
CA LEU A 410 8.61 -1.89 -1.76
C LEU A 410 8.92 -0.93 -0.60
N SER A 411 9.78 0.06 -0.86
CA SER A 411 10.18 1.11 0.07
C SER A 411 9.33 2.37 -0.12
N LEU A 412 8.11 2.35 0.42
CA LEU A 412 7.15 3.46 0.29
C LEU A 412 7.36 4.52 1.39
N VAL A 413 7.27 5.79 1.02
CA VAL A 413 7.46 6.93 1.94
C VAL A 413 6.29 7.00 2.93
N HIS A 414 6.54 7.33 4.20
CA HIS A 414 5.46 7.57 5.15
C HIS A 414 4.78 8.92 4.90
N ASN A 415 3.45 8.92 4.84
CA ASN A 415 2.68 10.15 4.67
C ASN A 415 2.80 11.02 5.93
N GLN A 416 3.33 12.23 5.80
CA GLN A 416 3.35 13.24 6.86
C GLN A 416 2.08 14.10 6.89
N LEU A 417 0.99 13.62 6.30
CA LEU A 417 -0.28 14.35 6.31
C LEU A 417 -0.88 14.31 7.73
N PRO A 418 -1.40 15.43 8.23
CA PRO A 418 -2.05 15.45 9.54
C PRO A 418 -3.21 14.46 9.54
N TYR A 419 -3.31 13.65 10.60
CA TYR A 419 -4.33 12.61 10.81
C TYR A 419 -5.76 13.14 10.99
N GLN A 420 -6.10 14.30 10.43
CA GLN A 420 -7.43 14.88 10.48
C GLN A 420 -8.41 14.00 9.71
N THR A 421 -8.98 13.01 10.41
CA THR A 421 -10.26 12.43 10.03
C THR A 421 -11.24 13.60 9.89
N LEU A 422 -11.78 13.78 8.69
CA LEU A 422 -12.86 14.72 8.35
C LEU A 422 -14.16 14.50 9.14
N GLU A 423 -14.17 13.66 10.19
CA GLU A 423 -15.17 13.81 11.24
C GLU A 423 -15.00 15.24 11.77
N HIS A 424 -15.91 16.14 11.38
CA HIS A 424 -16.00 17.55 11.74
C HIS A 424 -16.24 17.75 13.26
N GLY A 425 -15.57 16.97 14.11
CA GLY A 425 -15.58 17.12 15.54
C GLY A 425 -14.68 18.28 15.94
N LEU A 426 -15.18 19.10 16.87
CA LEU A 426 -14.39 20.12 17.56
C LEU A 426 -13.12 19.51 18.15
N ASP A 427 -11.97 20.15 17.91
CA ASP A 427 -10.72 19.72 18.52
C ASP A 427 -10.76 19.97 20.04
N VAL A 428 -10.20 19.03 20.81
CA VAL A 428 -10.07 19.12 22.26
C VAL A 428 -9.38 20.43 22.68
N LEU A 429 -8.43 20.94 21.88
CA LEU A 429 -7.77 22.22 22.15
C LEU A 429 -8.73 23.41 22.08
N GLU A 430 -9.63 23.42 21.11
CA GLU A 430 -10.62 24.47 20.93
C GLU A 430 -11.67 24.41 22.04
N ILE A 431 -12.14 23.20 22.37
CA ILE A 431 -13.08 22.96 23.48
C ILE A 431 -12.45 23.40 24.81
N MET A 432 -11.18 23.07 25.04
CA MET A 432 -10.44 23.49 26.24
C MET A 432 -10.45 25.01 26.40
N ARG A 433 -10.11 25.76 25.34
CA ARG A 433 -10.07 27.23 25.38
C ARG A 433 -11.45 27.83 25.63
N ASN A 434 -12.49 27.23 25.05
CA ASN A 434 -13.87 27.70 25.09
C ASN A 434 -14.79 26.82 25.95
N ILE A 435 -14.27 26.25 27.04
CA ILE A 435 -15.02 25.28 27.86
C ILE A 435 -16.35 25.85 28.38
N HIS A 436 -16.41 27.15 28.66
CA HIS A 436 -17.61 27.84 29.10
C HIS A 436 -18.73 27.88 28.06
N ILE A 437 -18.37 27.95 26.77
CA ILE A 437 -19.31 27.89 25.64
C ILE A 437 -19.76 26.44 25.43
N PHE A 438 -18.79 25.51 25.42
CA PHE A 438 -19.05 24.09 25.21
C PHE A 438 -20.03 23.54 26.25
N VAL A 439 -19.76 23.75 27.53
CA VAL A 439 -20.56 23.23 28.65
C VAL A 439 -21.99 23.82 28.68
N SER A 440 -22.18 25.00 28.08
CA SER A 440 -23.49 25.67 28.00
C SER A 440 -24.31 25.21 26.80
N ASN A 441 -23.66 24.96 25.66
CA ASN A 441 -24.31 24.65 24.39
C ASN A 441 -24.40 23.15 24.10
N TYR A 442 -23.63 22.31 24.79
CA TYR A 442 -23.60 20.86 24.58
C TYR A 442 -24.20 20.12 25.77
N LEU A 443 -24.99 19.08 25.47
CA LEU A 443 -25.63 18.23 26.45
C LEU A 443 -24.95 16.87 26.49
N TYR A 444 -24.66 16.42 27.70
CA TYR A 444 -24.00 15.14 27.93
C TYR A 444 -25.02 13.99 27.98
N ASN A 445 -24.72 12.91 27.27
CA ASN A 445 -25.39 11.62 27.40
C ASN A 445 -24.44 10.62 28.08
N LEU A 446 -24.83 10.17 29.28
CA LEU A 446 -24.05 9.30 30.15
C LEU A 446 -23.90 7.89 29.58
N ASN A 447 -24.94 7.39 28.89
CA ASN A 447 -25.04 6.02 28.40
C ASN A 447 -24.16 5.81 27.17
N ASN A 448 -24.31 6.68 26.18
CA ASN A 448 -23.56 6.57 24.93
C ASN A 448 -22.16 7.21 25.02
N GLN A 449 -21.89 7.99 26.07
CA GLN A 449 -20.69 8.83 26.20
C GLN A 449 -20.51 9.74 24.98
N ILE A 450 -21.55 10.52 24.69
CA ILE A 450 -21.60 11.47 23.57
C ILE A 450 -22.05 12.83 24.09
N PHE A 451 -21.46 13.91 23.58
CA PHE A 451 -22.04 15.25 23.69
C PHE A 451 -22.79 15.59 22.42
N VAL A 452 -23.97 16.19 22.58
CA VAL A 452 -24.79 16.66 21.45
C VAL A 452 -25.04 18.16 21.61
N GLU A 453 -24.84 18.92 20.54
CA GLU A 453 -25.15 20.34 20.49
C GLU A 453 -26.66 20.61 20.67
N GLN A 454 -27.02 21.59 21.50
CA GLN A 454 -28.41 21.91 21.84
C GLN A 454 -29.17 22.53 20.67
N SER A 455 -28.50 23.39 19.91
CA SER A 455 -29.06 24.03 18.72
C SER A 455 -27.93 24.48 17.81
N SER A 456 -28.06 24.19 16.52
CA SER A 456 -27.14 24.66 15.48
C SER A 456 -27.90 25.47 14.45
N GLU A 457 -27.24 26.45 13.83
CA GLU A 457 -27.74 27.10 12.62
C GLU A 457 -27.67 26.15 11.41
N ASN A 458 -26.81 25.13 11.48
CA ASN A 458 -26.63 24.12 10.46
C ASN A 458 -27.77 23.09 10.44
N LYS A 459 -27.92 22.39 9.30
CA LYS A 459 -28.89 21.28 9.15
C LYS A 459 -28.61 20.09 10.09
N HIS A 460 -27.39 19.99 10.61
CA HIS A 460 -26.94 18.89 11.46
C HIS A 460 -26.42 19.45 12.79
N LEU A 461 -26.62 18.69 13.86
CA LEU A 461 -26.06 18.98 15.18
C LEU A 461 -24.67 18.37 15.27
N ASN A 462 -23.73 19.12 15.84
CA ASN A 462 -22.40 18.59 16.11
C ASN A 462 -22.44 17.59 17.27
N THR A 463 -21.64 16.52 17.16
CA THR A 463 -21.51 15.50 18.21
C THR A 463 -20.05 15.26 18.56
N LEU A 464 -19.76 15.09 19.85
CA LEU A 464 -18.43 14.74 20.34
C LEU A 464 -18.44 13.31 20.90
N ASN A 465 -17.60 12.46 20.34
CA ASN A 465 -17.47 11.05 20.68
C ASN A 465 -16.07 10.75 21.25
N ILE A 466 -15.93 9.58 21.87
CA ILE A 466 -14.63 9.07 22.36
C ILE A 466 -13.58 9.01 21.24
N ARG A 467 -13.99 8.68 20.01
CA ARG A 467 -13.09 8.62 18.85
C ARG A 467 -12.49 9.98 18.48
N HIS A 468 -13.31 11.04 18.48
CA HIS A 468 -12.83 12.41 18.22
C HIS A 468 -11.74 12.81 19.23
N ILE A 469 -11.99 12.54 20.52
CA ILE A 469 -11.01 12.80 21.57
C ILE A 469 -9.74 11.95 21.39
N SER A 470 -9.89 10.66 21.08
CA SER A 470 -8.74 9.79 20.83
C SER A 470 -7.89 10.30 19.66
N ASN A 471 -8.51 10.87 18.62
CA ASN A 471 -7.79 11.44 17.48
C ASN A 471 -7.07 12.74 17.85
N SER A 472 -7.71 13.64 18.61
CA SER A 472 -7.04 14.84 19.14
C SER A 472 -5.84 14.49 20.02
N ILE A 473 -5.96 13.46 20.87
CA ILE A 473 -4.84 12.98 21.69
C ILE A 473 -3.72 12.39 20.83
N ARG A 474 -4.04 11.72 19.71
CA ARG A 474 -3.01 11.23 18.77
C ARG A 474 -2.26 12.37 18.08
N MET A 475 -2.94 13.47 17.75
CA MET A 475 -2.30 14.61 17.07
C MET A 475 -1.41 15.41 18.00
N HIS A 476 -1.87 15.66 19.23
CA HIS A 476 -1.21 16.61 20.14
C HIS A 476 -0.49 15.96 21.32
N GLY A 477 -0.61 14.64 21.48
CA GLY A 477 -0.03 13.87 22.57
C GLY A 477 -0.92 13.79 23.82
N THR A 478 -0.53 12.90 24.73
CA THR A 478 -1.24 12.62 26.00
C THR A 478 -1.22 13.81 26.97
N GLY A 479 -0.26 14.73 26.83
CA GLY A 479 -0.15 15.93 27.67
C GLY A 479 -1.40 16.84 27.67
N ILE A 480 -2.22 16.79 26.61
CA ILE A 480 -3.49 17.52 26.55
C ILE A 480 -4.46 17.10 27.66
N MET A 481 -4.39 15.85 28.13
CA MET A 481 -5.32 15.35 29.16
C MET A 481 -5.15 16.15 30.46
N ASN A 482 -3.91 16.31 30.91
CA ASN A 482 -3.57 17.04 32.14
C ASN A 482 -3.94 18.54 32.04
N THR A 483 -3.66 19.17 30.91
CA THR A 483 -4.03 20.58 30.71
C THR A 483 -5.55 20.76 30.68
N THR A 484 -6.29 19.85 30.04
CA THR A 484 -7.76 19.89 29.99
C THR A 484 -8.39 19.77 31.37
N VAL A 485 -7.85 18.91 32.23
CA VAL A 485 -8.30 18.78 33.63
C VAL A 485 -8.05 20.07 34.42
N ASN A 486 -6.91 20.73 34.20
CA ASN A 486 -6.60 22.02 34.83
C ASN A 486 -7.56 23.15 34.39
N PHE A 487 -7.84 23.27 33.08
CA PHE A 487 -8.84 24.25 32.60
C PHE A 487 -10.23 23.95 33.16
N THR A 488 -10.60 22.67 33.28
CA THR A 488 -11.86 22.27 33.91
C THR A 488 -11.90 22.65 35.39
N TYR A 489 -10.81 22.46 36.11
CA TYR A 489 -10.67 22.91 37.50
C TYR A 489 -10.89 24.42 37.64
N GLN A 490 -10.25 25.24 36.79
CA GLN A 490 -10.43 26.70 36.80
C GLN A 490 -11.88 27.12 36.50
N PHE A 491 -12.54 26.43 35.57
CA PHE A 491 -13.95 26.63 35.27
C PHE A 491 -14.85 26.27 36.46
N LEU A 492 -14.63 25.11 37.07
CA LEU A 492 -15.37 24.64 38.24
C LEU A 492 -15.23 25.62 39.41
N ARG A 493 -14.03 26.15 39.67
CA ARG A 493 -13.82 27.15 40.73
C ARG A 493 -14.73 28.37 40.57
N LYS A 494 -14.86 28.90 39.34
CA LYS A 494 -15.76 30.03 39.04
C LYS A 494 -17.23 29.66 39.25
N LYS A 495 -17.65 28.47 38.81
CA LYS A 495 -19.05 28.01 38.96
C LYS A 495 -19.40 27.70 40.41
N PHE A 496 -18.46 27.16 41.18
CA PHE A 496 -18.65 26.90 42.59
C PHE A 496 -18.75 28.16 43.45
N TYR A 497 -18.11 29.25 43.04
CA TYR A 497 -18.32 30.55 43.66
C TYR A 497 -19.79 31.00 43.54
N ILE A 498 -20.37 30.91 42.33
CA ILE A 498 -21.79 31.21 42.07
C ILE A 498 -22.70 30.25 42.84
N PHE A 499 -22.36 28.97 42.87
CA PHE A 499 -23.08 27.94 43.63
C PHE A 499 -23.14 28.28 45.13
N SER A 500 -22.02 28.70 45.72
CA SER A 500 -21.94 29.08 47.13
C SER A 500 -22.78 30.34 47.42
N GLN A 501 -22.71 31.35 46.54
CA GLN A 501 -23.52 32.56 46.66
C GLN A 501 -25.03 32.25 46.63
N PHE A 502 -25.47 31.35 45.75
CA PHE A 502 -26.87 30.95 45.66
C PHE A 502 -27.38 30.28 46.95
N LEU A 503 -26.59 29.39 47.55
CA LEU A 503 -26.97 28.74 48.81
C LEU A 503 -26.82 29.66 50.03
N PHE A 504 -26.02 30.73 49.92
CA PHE A 504 -25.84 31.72 50.98
C PHE A 504 -27.00 32.73 51.06
N ASP A 505 -27.74 32.93 49.96
CA ASP A 505 -28.90 33.82 49.93
C ASP A 505 -29.90 33.47 51.05
N GLU A 506 -30.22 34.46 51.89
CA GLU A 506 -31.11 34.31 53.04
C GLU A 506 -32.51 33.83 52.65
N GLN A 507 -33.02 34.18 51.46
CA GLN A 507 -34.33 33.72 50.99
C GLN A 507 -34.36 32.20 50.72
N ILE A 508 -33.24 31.64 50.27
CA ILE A 508 -33.10 30.21 49.98
C ILE A 508 -32.73 29.47 51.25
N LYS A 509 -31.70 29.92 51.96
CA LYS A 509 -31.21 29.34 53.21
C LYS A 509 -32.29 29.23 54.29
N SER A 510 -33.10 30.26 54.48
CA SER A 510 -34.20 30.24 55.47
C SER A 510 -35.28 29.21 55.14
N ARG A 511 -35.60 29.00 53.85
CA ARG A 511 -36.56 27.98 53.41
C ARG A 511 -36.01 26.57 53.56
N LEU A 512 -34.75 26.35 53.18
CA LEU A 512 -34.08 25.05 53.36
C LEU A 512 -34.01 24.67 54.85
N THR A 513 -33.70 25.63 55.72
CA THR A 513 -33.64 25.38 57.17
C THR A 513 -35.01 25.01 57.75
N LYS A 514 -36.10 25.68 57.30
CA LYS A 514 -37.47 25.32 57.67
C LYS A 514 -37.85 23.91 57.21
N ASP A 515 -37.44 23.51 56.01
CA ASP A 515 -37.72 22.16 55.49
C ASP A 515 -36.90 21.08 56.22
N ILE A 516 -35.67 21.38 56.65
CA ILE A 516 -34.86 20.49 57.49
C ILE A 516 -35.49 20.28 58.86
N MET A 517 -35.96 21.35 59.52
CA MET A 517 -36.65 21.26 60.81
C MET A 517 -37.91 20.42 60.69
N PHE A 518 -38.73 20.68 59.67
CA PHE A 518 -39.94 19.91 59.40
C PHE A 518 -39.65 18.43 59.14
N PHE A 519 -38.61 18.10 58.38
CA PHE A 519 -38.22 16.70 58.13
C PHE A 519 -37.79 15.98 59.42
N LYS A 520 -37.07 16.67 60.31
CA LYS A 520 -36.67 16.11 61.62
C LYS A 520 -37.88 15.87 62.52
N GLU A 521 -38.85 16.78 62.53
CA GLU A 521 -40.08 16.67 63.33
C GLU A 521 -41.04 15.60 62.80
N SER A 522 -41.16 15.50 61.47
CA SER A 522 -42.09 14.58 60.80
C SER A 522 -41.52 13.16 60.61
N LYS A 523 -40.27 12.91 61.00
CA LYS A 523 -39.58 11.62 60.83
C LYS A 523 -40.36 10.42 61.40
N SER A 524 -41.13 10.66 62.46
CA SER A 524 -41.99 9.67 63.13
C SER A 524 -43.33 9.41 62.45
N GLN A 525 -43.83 10.36 61.63
CA GLN A 525 -45.18 10.34 61.05
C GLN A 525 -45.20 9.94 59.57
N THR A 526 -44.13 10.22 58.81
CA THR A 526 -44.07 9.98 57.35
C THR A 526 -43.21 8.80 56.93
N ASP A 527 -43.09 7.75 57.76
CA ASP A 527 -42.31 6.54 57.42
C ASP A 527 -40.87 6.86 56.95
N GLN A 528 -40.28 7.91 57.55
CA GLN A 528 -38.96 8.46 57.18
C GLN A 528 -38.82 9.02 55.75
N LYS A 529 -39.92 9.14 54.99
CA LYS A 529 -39.92 9.64 53.60
C LYS A 529 -40.12 11.17 53.53
N TYR A 530 -39.43 11.82 52.60
CA TYR A 530 -39.62 13.25 52.31
C TYR A 530 -40.85 13.51 51.42
N SER A 531 -41.78 14.37 51.86
CA SER A 531 -43.04 14.60 51.17
C SER A 531 -42.91 15.35 49.83
N TYR A 532 -43.48 14.79 48.77
CA TYR A 532 -43.56 15.40 47.44
C TYR A 532 -44.26 16.76 47.45
N GLU A 533 -45.38 16.90 48.16
CA GLU A 533 -46.15 18.15 48.19
C GLU A 533 -45.32 19.32 48.73
N ARG A 534 -44.40 19.03 49.64
CA ARG A 534 -43.51 20.04 50.20
C ARG A 534 -42.46 20.50 49.18
N ALA A 535 -41.86 19.55 48.45
CA ALA A 535 -40.93 19.86 47.36
C ALA A 535 -41.60 20.72 46.27
N ASP A 536 -42.86 20.42 45.92
CA ASP A 536 -43.64 21.20 44.96
C ASP A 536 -44.00 22.61 45.49
N LYS A 537 -44.39 22.72 46.77
CA LYS A 537 -44.60 24.01 47.44
C LYS A 537 -43.33 24.86 47.44
N PHE A 538 -42.16 24.26 47.65
CA PHE A 538 -40.87 24.94 47.58
C PHE A 538 -40.61 25.51 46.19
N ASN A 539 -40.79 24.70 45.13
CA ASN A 539 -40.67 25.15 43.73
C ASN A 539 -41.61 26.31 43.40
N LYS A 540 -42.89 26.18 43.75
CA LYS A 540 -43.90 27.25 43.54
C LYS A 540 -43.55 28.51 44.34
N GLY A 541 -43.04 28.34 45.56
CA GLY A 541 -42.59 29.44 46.41
C GLY A 541 -41.40 30.21 45.83
N ILE A 542 -40.48 29.54 45.12
CA ILE A 542 -39.34 30.20 44.47
C ILE A 542 -39.75 30.92 43.19
N ARG A 543 -40.69 30.37 42.40
CA ARG A 543 -41.22 31.07 41.22
C ARG A 543 -41.87 32.43 41.57
N LYS A 544 -42.38 32.58 42.79
CA LYS A 544 -42.95 33.85 43.29
C LYS A 544 -41.91 34.93 43.64
N LEU A 545 -40.62 34.58 43.76
CA LEU A 545 -39.56 35.53 44.12
C LEU A 545 -39.12 36.42 42.95
N GLY A 546 -39.53 36.09 41.72
CA GLY A 546 -39.21 36.83 40.51
C GLY A 546 -38.67 35.93 39.39
N LEU A 547 -38.81 36.40 38.16
CA LEU A 547 -38.25 35.78 36.97
C LEU A 547 -37.10 36.65 36.46
N SER A 548 -36.04 36.01 35.97
CA SER A 548 -34.96 36.63 35.21
C SER A 548 -35.51 37.33 33.96
N PRO A 549 -34.79 38.30 33.34
CA PRO A 549 -35.12 38.84 32.02
C PRO A 549 -35.43 37.77 30.94
N ASP A 550 -34.78 36.60 31.03
CA ASP A 550 -35.00 35.46 30.12
C ASP A 550 -36.21 34.57 30.48
N GLY A 551 -37.02 34.96 31.47
CA GLY A 551 -38.17 34.18 31.94
C GLY A 551 -37.82 32.95 32.79
N LEU A 552 -36.56 32.82 33.24
CA LEU A 552 -36.09 31.72 34.08
C LEU A 552 -36.30 32.03 35.57
N SER A 553 -36.74 31.04 36.36
CA SER A 553 -36.75 31.17 37.81
C SER A 553 -35.34 31.01 38.40
N TYR A 554 -35.12 31.50 39.63
CA TYR A 554 -33.87 31.28 40.35
C TYR A 554 -33.49 29.78 40.44
N LEU A 555 -34.48 28.90 40.55
CA LEU A 555 -34.25 27.46 40.61
C LEU A 555 -33.91 26.88 39.24
N ASP A 556 -34.42 27.45 38.15
CA ASP A 556 -34.00 27.09 36.78
C ASP A 556 -32.55 27.50 36.52
N GLN A 557 -32.14 28.70 36.97
CA GLN A 557 -30.75 29.13 36.89
C GLN A 557 -29.82 28.20 37.67
N PHE A 558 -30.26 27.76 38.86
CA PHE A 558 -29.50 26.80 39.66
C PHE A 558 -29.44 25.41 39.03
N ARG A 559 -30.53 24.94 38.39
CA ARG A 559 -30.53 23.70 37.59
C ARG A 559 -29.49 23.78 36.47
N ILE A 560 -29.50 24.87 35.69
CA ILE A 560 -28.54 25.09 34.60
C ILE A 560 -27.11 25.10 35.14
N LEU A 561 -26.86 25.76 36.29
CA LEU A 561 -25.56 25.76 36.94
C LEU A 561 -25.08 24.33 37.29
N ILE A 562 -25.96 23.51 37.87
CA ILE A 562 -25.65 22.11 38.19
C ILE A 562 -25.41 21.29 36.93
N SER A 563 -26.24 21.45 35.89
CA SER A 563 -26.04 20.80 34.59
C SER A 563 -24.70 21.17 33.98
N GLN A 564 -24.30 22.45 34.03
CA GLN A 564 -22.99 22.91 33.54
C GLN A 564 -21.83 22.30 34.33
N ILE A 565 -21.92 22.23 35.67
CA ILE A 565 -20.92 21.54 36.48
C ILE A 565 -20.81 20.08 36.08
N GLY A 566 -21.94 19.38 35.90
CA GLY A 566 -21.92 17.97 35.52
C GLY A 566 -21.49 17.71 34.07
N ASN A 567 -21.81 18.60 33.12
CA ASN A 567 -21.30 18.56 31.74
C ASN A 567 -19.77 18.70 31.73
N ALA A 568 -19.19 19.57 32.57
CA ALA A 568 -17.75 19.67 32.72
C ALA A 568 -17.13 18.38 33.28
N MET A 569 -17.79 17.72 34.25
CA MET A 569 -17.36 16.41 34.75
C MET A 569 -17.52 15.30 33.70
N GLY A 570 -18.59 15.35 32.89
CA GLY A 570 -18.80 14.47 31.75
C GLY A 570 -17.72 14.63 30.68
N TYR A 571 -17.22 15.84 30.48
CA TYR A 571 -16.13 16.12 29.56
C TYR A 571 -14.81 15.51 30.06
N VAL A 572 -14.46 15.70 31.34
CA VAL A 572 -13.31 15.02 31.96
C VAL A 572 -13.44 13.50 31.87
N ARG A 573 -14.66 12.96 32.04
CA ARG A 573 -14.93 11.53 31.82
C ARG A 573 -14.60 11.10 30.40
N MET A 574 -15.03 11.88 29.41
CA MET A 574 -14.84 11.54 28.01
C MET A 574 -13.36 11.64 27.62
N ILE A 575 -12.64 12.65 28.12
CA ILE A 575 -11.18 12.79 27.97
C ILE A 575 -10.47 11.56 28.53
N ARG A 576 -10.87 11.10 29.71
CA ARG A 576 -10.37 9.86 30.29
C ARG A 576 -10.63 8.65 29.40
N SER A 577 -11.88 8.46 28.95
CA SER A 577 -12.24 7.34 28.08
C SER A 577 -11.49 7.39 26.74
N GLY A 578 -11.30 8.58 26.16
CA GLY A 578 -10.55 8.78 24.91
C GLY A 578 -9.05 8.51 25.07
N GLY A 579 -8.46 8.93 26.19
CA GLY A 579 -7.08 8.61 26.54
C GLY A 579 -6.86 7.12 26.73
N MET A 580 -7.75 6.45 27.46
CA MET A 580 -7.71 4.99 27.66
C MET A 580 -7.87 4.24 26.33
N HIS A 581 -8.78 4.68 25.46
CA HIS A 581 -8.95 4.09 24.13
C HIS A 581 -7.70 4.28 23.26
N CYS A 582 -7.04 5.44 23.34
CA CYS A 582 -5.79 5.68 22.63
C CYS A 582 -4.68 4.74 23.13
N CYS A 583 -4.47 4.69 24.46
CA CYS A 583 -3.44 3.85 25.07
C CYS A 583 -3.70 2.36 24.85
N SER A 584 -4.95 1.89 24.94
CA SER A 584 -5.31 0.50 24.67
C SER A 584 -4.89 0.04 23.27
N ASN A 585 -5.10 0.88 22.25
CA ASN A 585 -4.69 0.53 20.89
C ASN A 585 -3.18 0.34 20.76
N SER A 586 -2.39 1.12 21.49
CA SER A 586 -0.93 1.01 21.54
C SER A 586 -0.45 -0.17 22.41
N LEU A 587 -1.18 -0.49 23.49
CA LEU A 587 -0.83 -1.54 24.44
C LEU A 587 -1.25 -2.95 24.00
N ASN A 588 -2.08 -3.10 22.96
CA ASN A 588 -2.52 -4.40 22.43
C ASN A 588 -1.36 -5.33 22.01
N PHE A 589 -0.16 -4.78 21.81
CA PHE A 589 1.04 -5.53 21.43
C PHE A 589 1.85 -6.03 22.64
N ILE A 590 1.49 -5.59 23.85
CA ILE A 590 2.15 -6.00 25.10
C ILE A 590 1.31 -7.11 25.74
N PRO A 591 1.86 -8.34 25.89
CA PRO A 591 1.10 -9.48 26.40
C PRO A 591 0.70 -9.33 27.87
N GLU A 592 1.56 -8.76 28.72
CA GLU A 592 1.29 -8.52 30.14
C GLU A 592 1.71 -7.09 30.55
N LEU A 593 0.79 -6.37 31.18
CA LEU A 593 1.00 -4.98 31.65
C LEU A 593 1.58 -4.91 33.08
N GLU A 594 1.56 -6.03 33.82
CA GLU A 594 2.00 -6.10 35.22
C GLU A 594 3.49 -6.48 35.34
N ASP A 595 4.03 -7.25 34.39
CA ASP A 595 5.45 -7.63 34.33
C ASP A 595 6.07 -7.26 32.97
N ILE A 596 6.38 -5.98 32.82
CA ILE A 596 6.99 -5.45 31.60
C ILE A 596 8.49 -5.71 31.65
N VAL A 597 8.96 -6.59 30.76
CA VAL A 597 10.39 -6.87 30.57
C VAL A 597 11.11 -5.58 30.12
N LYS A 598 12.16 -5.19 30.86
CA LYS A 598 12.99 -4.04 30.49
C LYS A 598 13.96 -4.41 29.36
N TYR A 599 13.70 -3.88 28.17
CA TYR A 599 14.49 -4.19 26.99
C TYR A 599 15.90 -3.56 27.03
N GLY A 600 16.08 -2.42 27.71
CA GLY A 600 17.38 -1.77 27.86
C GLY A 600 18.39 -2.62 28.64
N GLU A 601 17.95 -3.26 29.74
CA GLU A 601 18.83 -4.12 30.55
C GLU A 601 19.21 -5.41 29.80
N MET A 602 18.25 -6.00 29.06
CA MET A 602 18.50 -7.20 28.24
C MET A 602 19.46 -6.94 27.08
N THR A 603 19.28 -5.84 26.35
CA THR A 603 20.13 -5.51 25.20
C THR A 603 21.57 -5.22 25.61
N ARG A 604 21.78 -4.62 26.79
CA ARG A 604 23.11 -4.47 27.40
C ARG A 604 23.70 -5.81 27.84
N SER A 605 22.88 -6.72 28.39
CA SER A 605 23.37 -8.05 28.79
C SER A 605 23.83 -8.92 27.62
N GLU A 606 23.23 -8.73 26.44
CA GLU A 606 23.59 -9.41 25.19
C GLU A 606 24.71 -8.72 24.40
N ASN A 607 25.32 -7.64 24.94
CA ASN A 607 26.36 -6.84 24.27
C ASN A 607 26.00 -6.37 22.85
N LEU A 608 24.75 -5.93 22.64
CA LEU A 608 24.31 -5.33 21.37
C LEU A 608 24.90 -3.91 21.18
N SER A 609 24.77 -3.35 19.97
CA SER A 609 25.31 -2.01 19.69
C SER A 609 24.70 -0.94 20.59
N GLU A 610 25.48 0.08 20.91
CA GLU A 610 25.07 1.21 21.76
C GLU A 610 23.78 1.88 21.26
N THR A 611 23.64 2.02 19.95
CA THR A 611 22.43 2.54 19.29
C THR A 611 21.18 1.70 19.56
N THR A 612 21.33 0.37 19.66
CA THR A 612 20.22 -0.55 19.96
C THR A 612 19.86 -0.47 21.44
N CYS A 613 20.86 -0.31 22.32
CA CYS A 613 20.64 -0.11 23.75
C CYS A 613 19.88 1.20 24.01
N GLU A 614 20.29 2.31 23.39
CA GLU A 614 19.58 3.60 23.50
C GLU A 614 18.14 3.52 22.97
N ALA A 615 17.92 2.81 21.85
CA ALA A 615 16.59 2.63 21.28
C ALA A 615 15.69 1.78 22.20
N ALA A 616 16.25 0.74 22.83
CA ALA A 616 15.54 -0.10 23.78
C ALA A 616 15.19 0.66 25.07
N GLU A 617 16.10 1.50 25.60
CA GLU A 617 15.82 2.36 26.74
C GLU A 617 14.72 3.39 26.44
N ARG A 618 14.73 3.99 25.24
CA ARG A 618 13.63 4.86 24.80
C ARG A 618 12.31 4.11 24.70
N LEU A 619 12.32 2.88 24.20
CA LEU A 619 11.12 2.04 24.16
C LEU A 619 10.59 1.77 25.56
N ASP A 620 11.46 1.41 26.52
CA ASP A 620 11.10 1.20 27.91
C ASP A 620 10.46 2.46 28.51
N HIS A 621 11.03 3.65 28.25
CA HIS A 621 10.44 4.92 28.68
C HIS A 621 9.04 5.14 28.08
N VAL A 622 8.85 4.91 26.78
CA VAL A 622 7.55 5.07 26.12
C VAL A 622 6.51 4.08 26.67
N ILE A 623 6.90 2.82 26.91
CA ILE A 623 6.02 1.82 27.49
C ILE A 623 5.62 2.20 28.91
N ASN A 624 6.58 2.68 29.72
CA ASN A 624 6.31 3.17 31.07
C ASN A 624 5.36 4.37 31.04
N ASP A 625 5.57 5.34 30.15
CA ASP A 625 4.68 6.49 29.99
C ASP A 625 3.27 6.07 29.57
N LEU A 626 3.12 5.12 28.64
CA LEU A 626 1.81 4.59 28.22
C LEU A 626 1.10 3.86 29.36
N THR A 627 1.84 3.07 30.13
CA THR A 627 1.31 2.30 31.26
C THR A 627 0.90 3.22 32.41
N GLN A 628 1.73 4.22 32.73
CA GLN A 628 1.40 5.27 33.70
C GLN A 628 0.16 6.06 33.26
N ASN A 629 0.09 6.52 32.01
CA ASN A 629 -1.09 7.24 31.51
C ASN A 629 -2.36 6.37 31.51
N PHE A 630 -2.23 5.06 31.29
CA PHE A 630 -3.33 4.11 31.40
C PHE A 630 -3.81 3.96 32.86
N ALA A 631 -2.89 3.91 33.82
CA ALA A 631 -3.18 3.78 35.26
C ALA A 631 -3.65 5.11 35.89
N GLU A 632 -2.92 6.21 35.68
CA GLU A 632 -3.20 7.56 36.21
C GLU A 632 -4.51 8.14 35.69
N GLY A 633 -4.91 7.77 34.47
CA GLY A 633 -6.21 8.13 33.90
C GLY A 633 -7.38 7.80 34.84
N THR A 634 -7.24 6.82 35.72
CA THR A 634 -8.30 6.42 36.66
C THR A 634 -8.58 7.41 37.80
N GLN A 635 -7.66 8.35 38.11
CA GLN A 635 -7.73 9.15 39.34
C GLN A 635 -8.22 10.61 39.19
N TYR A 636 -8.48 11.13 37.98
CA TYR A 636 -8.85 12.54 37.81
C TYR A 636 -10.08 12.98 38.61
N PHE A 637 -11.09 12.10 38.77
CA PHE A 637 -12.26 12.40 39.59
C PHE A 637 -11.91 12.57 41.06
N LYS A 638 -11.01 11.73 41.58
CA LYS A 638 -10.55 11.80 42.96
C LYS A 638 -9.78 13.10 43.19
N LEU A 639 -8.87 13.45 42.29
CA LEU A 639 -8.11 14.69 42.36
C LEU A 639 -9.05 15.92 42.38
N LEU A 640 -10.04 15.99 41.50
CA LEU A 640 -11.00 17.10 41.49
C LEU A 640 -11.85 17.15 42.77
N VAL A 641 -12.28 16.00 43.31
CA VAL A 641 -13.03 15.97 44.57
C VAL A 641 -12.15 16.41 45.74
N ASP A 642 -10.92 15.88 45.86
CA ASP A 642 -10.05 16.10 47.01
C ASP A 642 -9.55 17.55 47.08
N VAL A 643 -9.24 18.17 45.93
CA VAL A 643 -8.81 19.58 45.86
C VAL A 643 -9.90 20.53 46.36
N PHE A 644 -11.16 20.32 45.97
CA PHE A 644 -12.26 21.17 46.44
C PHE A 644 -12.80 20.75 47.82
N ALA A 645 -12.64 19.50 48.24
CA ALA A 645 -13.26 19.00 49.48
C ALA A 645 -12.82 19.79 50.72
N ASN A 646 -11.53 20.15 50.82
CA ASN A 646 -10.99 20.85 51.98
C ASN A 646 -11.61 22.24 52.18
N ASP A 647 -11.78 22.99 51.09
CA ASP A 647 -12.36 24.35 51.14
C ASP A 647 -13.87 24.33 51.39
N PHE A 648 -14.57 23.37 50.80
CA PHE A 648 -16.04 23.29 50.85
C PHE A 648 -16.56 22.66 52.15
N ARG A 649 -15.75 21.83 52.83
CA ARG A 649 -16.09 21.22 54.13
C ARG A 649 -15.65 22.06 55.32
N ASN A 650 -15.09 23.24 55.08
CA ASN A 650 -14.70 24.16 56.14
C ASN A 650 -15.93 24.62 56.94
N PRO A 651 -15.89 24.65 58.30
CA PRO A 651 -17.00 25.10 59.13
C PRO A 651 -17.48 26.54 58.85
N LYS A 652 -16.68 27.36 58.15
CA LYS A 652 -17.13 28.68 57.67
C LYS A 652 -18.26 28.59 56.63
N ASN A 653 -18.39 27.46 55.93
CA ASN A 653 -19.35 27.25 54.85
C ASN A 653 -20.54 26.38 55.27
N ASN A 654 -21.13 26.65 56.44
CA ASN A 654 -22.26 25.87 56.97
C ASN A 654 -23.49 25.85 56.05
N HIS A 655 -23.72 26.89 55.25
CA HIS A 655 -24.83 26.95 54.29
C HIS A 655 -24.78 25.83 53.25
N LEU A 656 -23.59 25.33 52.90
CA LEU A 656 -23.42 24.25 51.94
C LEU A 656 -23.88 22.90 52.49
N GLN A 657 -23.92 22.72 53.82
CA GLN A 657 -24.40 21.48 54.46
C GLN A 657 -25.88 21.19 54.16
N ASN A 658 -26.63 22.20 53.72
CA ASN A 658 -28.05 22.09 53.43
C ASN A 658 -28.35 21.66 51.98
N PHE A 659 -27.35 21.37 51.13
CA PHE A 659 -27.59 21.09 49.72
C PHE A 659 -28.47 19.83 49.48
N TYR A 660 -28.34 18.77 50.27
CA TYR A 660 -29.12 17.54 50.08
C TYR A 660 -30.65 17.76 50.11
N ILE A 661 -31.15 18.79 50.82
CA ILE A 661 -32.59 19.08 50.91
C ILE A 661 -33.12 19.91 49.72
N ILE A 662 -32.24 20.58 48.96
CA ILE A 662 -32.65 21.29 47.73
C ILE A 662 -32.76 20.35 46.52
N VAL A 663 -32.16 19.15 46.60
CA VAL A 663 -32.18 18.16 45.51
C VAL A 663 -33.61 17.73 45.15
N PRO A 664 -34.52 17.37 46.08
CA PRO A 664 -35.88 16.99 45.72
C PRO A 664 -36.65 18.06 44.91
N PRO A 665 -36.73 19.34 45.33
CA PRO A 665 -37.30 20.40 44.49
C PRO A 665 -36.63 20.53 43.11
N LEU A 666 -35.30 20.41 43.05
CA LEU A 666 -34.56 20.48 41.79
C LEU A 666 -34.89 19.34 40.83
N THR A 667 -35.09 18.12 41.34
CA THR A 667 -35.49 16.99 40.48
C THR A 667 -36.87 17.19 39.86
N ILE A 668 -37.83 17.78 40.59
CA ILE A 668 -39.14 18.13 40.03
C ILE A 668 -38.99 19.16 38.91
N ASN A 669 -38.20 20.22 39.15
CA ASN A 669 -37.97 21.26 38.16
C ASN A 669 -37.28 20.72 36.90
N PHE A 670 -36.33 19.79 37.06
CA PHE A 670 -35.67 19.11 35.95
C PHE A 670 -36.64 18.25 35.14
N VAL A 671 -37.49 17.44 35.79
CA VAL A 671 -38.48 16.60 35.09
C VAL A 671 -39.49 17.45 34.32
N GLU A 672 -39.99 18.54 34.91
CA GLU A 672 -40.86 19.49 34.19
C GLU A 672 -40.19 20.11 32.96
N TYR A 673 -38.92 20.48 33.09
CA TYR A 673 -38.12 20.99 31.99
C TYR A 673 -37.91 19.94 30.89
N MET A 674 -37.56 18.71 31.25
CA MET A 674 -37.28 17.63 30.29
C MET A 674 -38.54 17.25 29.49
N ILE A 675 -39.70 17.16 30.14
CA ILE A 675 -40.99 16.91 29.45
C ILE A 675 -41.28 18.06 28.48
N THR A 676 -41.12 19.30 28.92
CA THR A 676 -41.33 20.48 28.07
C THR A 676 -40.37 20.51 26.87
N ALA A 677 -39.12 20.09 27.06
CA ALA A 677 -38.11 20.04 26.01
C ALA A 677 -38.39 18.92 25.00
N LYS A 678 -38.80 17.74 25.46
CA LYS A 678 -39.23 16.61 24.62
C LYS A 678 -40.49 16.95 23.82
N ASP A 679 -41.45 17.67 24.42
CA ASP A 679 -42.65 18.16 23.73
C ASP A 679 -42.31 19.18 22.63
N LYS A 680 -41.32 20.06 22.86
CA LYS A 680 -40.83 21.00 21.82
C LYS A 680 -40.20 20.26 20.64
N MET A 681 -39.51 19.14 20.89
CA MET A 681 -38.95 18.28 19.84
C MET A 681 -40.05 17.66 18.98
N ASN A 682 -41.10 17.13 19.61
CA ASN A 682 -42.27 16.58 18.90
C ASN A 682 -42.99 17.64 18.05
N ARG A 683 -42.98 18.91 18.47
CA ARG A 683 -43.59 20.04 17.74
C ARG A 683 -42.67 20.67 16.68
N ARG A 684 -41.48 20.09 16.41
CA ARG A 684 -40.48 20.60 15.44
C ARG A 684 -40.00 22.04 15.69
N ASN A 685 -40.03 22.50 16.94
CA ASN A 685 -39.48 23.81 17.30
C ASN A 685 -37.94 23.74 17.33
N LYS A 686 -37.27 24.72 16.70
CA LYS A 686 -35.79 24.75 16.60
C LYS A 686 -35.09 25.11 17.92
N THR A 687 -35.73 25.88 18.80
CA THR A 687 -35.10 26.42 20.02
C THR A 687 -35.56 25.68 21.27
N GLY A 688 -34.61 25.08 21.98
CA GLY A 688 -34.85 24.41 23.27
C GLY A 688 -35.52 23.03 23.18
N ALA A 689 -35.42 22.36 22.03
CA ALA A 689 -35.77 20.95 21.88
C ALA A 689 -34.56 20.08 22.25
N THR A 690 -34.66 19.30 23.32
CA THR A 690 -33.57 18.46 23.82
C THR A 690 -34.12 17.09 24.21
N PHE A 691 -33.32 16.04 23.97
CA PHE A 691 -33.76 14.66 24.25
C PHE A 691 -33.06 14.04 25.47
N THR A 692 -31.87 14.52 25.85
CA THR A 692 -31.09 14.08 27.01
C THR A 692 -30.34 15.25 27.67
N ASP A 693 -30.28 15.27 29.01
CA ASP A 693 -29.42 16.16 29.81
C ASP A 693 -28.96 15.40 31.07
N ASP A 694 -28.04 14.44 30.89
CA ASP A 694 -27.48 13.67 32.01
C ASP A 694 -26.42 14.46 32.78
N GLY A 695 -26.02 15.64 32.26
CA GLY A 695 -25.17 16.60 32.94
C GLY A 695 -25.75 16.98 34.30
N PHE A 696 -27.07 17.17 34.40
CA PHE A 696 -27.73 17.44 35.68
C PHE A 696 -27.51 16.34 36.73
N ALA A 697 -27.73 15.08 36.36
CA ALA A 697 -27.56 13.94 37.24
C ALA A 697 -26.09 13.77 37.69
N MET A 698 -25.15 13.95 36.76
CA MET A 698 -23.71 13.92 37.05
C MET A 698 -23.29 15.06 38.00
N GLY A 699 -23.86 16.25 37.82
CA GLY A 699 -23.62 17.41 38.68
C GLY A 699 -24.11 17.19 40.12
N ILE A 700 -25.33 16.67 40.31
CA ILE A 700 -25.84 16.33 41.65
C ILE A 700 -24.94 15.31 42.34
N ALA A 701 -24.60 14.22 41.65
CA ALA A 701 -23.75 13.17 42.22
C ALA A 701 -22.38 13.71 42.65
N TYR A 702 -21.78 14.58 41.83
CA TYR A 702 -20.50 15.21 42.12
C TYR A 702 -20.57 16.12 43.36
N VAL A 703 -21.57 17.01 43.43
CA VAL A 703 -21.73 17.93 44.57
C VAL A 703 -22.07 17.19 45.87
N LEU A 704 -22.93 16.16 45.81
CA LEU A 704 -23.24 15.31 46.98
C LEU A 704 -21.99 14.59 47.50
N LYS A 705 -21.11 14.12 46.61
CA LYS A 705 -19.83 13.53 47.01
C LYS A 705 -18.88 14.58 47.59
N LEU A 706 -18.75 15.73 46.93
CA LEU A 706 -17.87 16.82 47.37
C LEU A 706 -18.19 17.25 48.80
N LEU A 707 -19.47 17.48 49.10
CA LEU A 707 -19.97 17.89 50.42
C LEU A 707 -20.16 16.72 51.41
N ASN A 708 -19.93 15.47 50.99
CA ASN A 708 -20.12 14.26 51.78
C ASN A 708 -21.56 14.08 52.32
N GLN A 709 -22.58 14.40 51.51
CA GLN A 709 -24.00 14.38 51.91
C GLN A 709 -24.78 13.18 51.38
N ASN A 710 -24.11 12.19 50.75
CA ASN A 710 -24.78 11.03 50.17
C ASN A 710 -25.68 10.29 51.17
N LYS A 711 -25.20 10.03 52.40
CA LYS A 711 -25.99 9.35 53.45
C LYS A 711 -27.22 10.16 53.86
N GLN A 712 -27.09 11.49 53.92
CA GLN A 712 -28.19 12.38 54.29
C GLN A 712 -29.25 12.42 53.19
N PHE A 713 -28.84 12.47 51.92
CA PHE A 713 -29.76 12.38 50.79
C PHE A 713 -30.48 11.02 50.73
N ASP A 714 -29.74 9.92 50.92
CA ASP A 714 -30.32 8.57 50.89
C ASP A 714 -31.36 8.39 52.03
N SER A 715 -31.17 9.05 53.17
CA SER A 715 -32.15 9.06 54.28
C SER A 715 -33.47 9.75 53.98
N LEU A 716 -33.58 10.51 52.88
CA LEU A 716 -34.84 11.16 52.47
C LEU A 716 -35.80 10.20 51.77
N HIS A 717 -35.32 9.04 51.28
CA HIS A 717 -36.10 8.08 50.47
C HIS A 717 -36.92 8.76 49.37
N TRP A 718 -36.35 9.78 48.72
CA TRP A 718 -37.09 10.70 47.84
C TRP A 718 -37.76 9.99 46.66
N PHE A 719 -37.04 9.15 45.93
CA PHE A 719 -37.56 8.47 44.74
C PHE A 719 -38.66 7.45 45.09
N GLU A 720 -38.61 6.84 46.27
CA GLU A 720 -39.70 6.01 46.78
C GLU A 720 -40.95 6.85 47.07
N SER A 721 -40.79 8.02 47.71
CA SER A 721 -41.91 8.95 47.93
C SER A 721 -42.55 9.44 46.63
N VAL A 722 -41.75 9.66 45.59
CA VAL A 722 -42.24 10.06 44.26
C VAL A 722 -43.06 8.91 43.65
N ARG A 723 -42.53 7.69 43.69
CA ARG A 723 -43.23 6.50 43.18
C ARG A 723 -44.53 6.26 43.92
N ASP A 724 -44.53 6.32 45.25
CA ASP A 724 -45.72 6.14 46.10
C ASP A 724 -46.81 7.17 45.79
N LYS A 725 -46.43 8.40 45.45
CA LYS A 725 -47.39 9.43 45.05
C LYS A 725 -48.05 9.09 43.72
N TYR A 726 -47.27 8.79 42.69
CA TYR A 726 -47.80 8.50 41.35
C TYR A 726 -48.61 7.21 41.33
N THR A 727 -48.24 6.19 42.12
CA THR A 727 -49.06 4.98 42.27
C THR A 727 -50.39 5.28 42.98
N LYS A 728 -50.40 6.13 44.01
CA LYS A 728 -51.65 6.57 44.69
C LYS A 728 -52.55 7.42 43.79
N GLU A 729 -52.00 8.34 43.01
CA GLU A 729 -52.76 9.14 42.04
C GLU A 729 -53.35 8.25 40.93
N ARG A 730 -52.57 7.28 40.44
CA ARG A 730 -53.04 6.27 39.48
C ARG A 730 -54.15 5.38 40.05
N ALA A 731 -54.01 4.92 41.30
CA ALA A 731 -55.03 4.13 41.97
C ALA A 731 -56.31 4.93 42.21
N SER A 732 -56.19 6.23 42.51
CA SER A 732 -57.33 7.14 42.65
C SER A 732 -58.06 7.33 41.31
N LEU A 733 -57.32 7.50 40.21
CA LEU A 733 -57.87 7.58 38.84
C LEU A 733 -58.56 6.29 38.39
N ALA A 734 -58.07 5.13 38.83
CA ALA A 734 -58.70 3.83 38.55
C ALA A 734 -59.99 3.62 39.36
N LYS A 735 -60.11 4.22 40.55
CA LYS A 735 -61.32 4.16 41.40
C LYS A 735 -62.43 5.12 40.95
N SER A 736 -62.08 6.24 40.31
CA SER A 736 -63.05 7.13 39.65
C SER A 736 -63.54 6.51 38.33
N GLY A 737 -64.51 5.59 38.42
CA GLY A 737 -65.10 4.88 37.28
C GLY A 737 -65.73 5.80 36.21
N PRO A 738 -65.95 5.29 34.97
CA PRO A 738 -66.27 6.13 33.82
C PRO A 738 -67.77 6.42 33.73
N ILE A 739 -68.19 7.66 33.99
CA ILE A 739 -69.60 8.06 33.86
C ILE A 739 -69.89 8.68 32.46
N GLU A 740 -68.86 9.11 31.70
CA GLU A 740 -69.05 9.84 30.44
C GLU A 740 -67.87 9.66 29.45
N ASP A 741 -68.13 9.63 28.13
CA ASP A 741 -67.08 9.39 27.11
C ASP A 741 -66.05 10.53 26.99
N LYS A 742 -66.44 11.77 27.31
CA LYS A 742 -65.52 12.90 27.45
C LYS A 742 -64.59 12.72 28.66
N LEU A 743 -65.12 12.27 29.79
CA LEU A 743 -64.33 11.97 30.99
C LEU A 743 -63.38 10.78 30.77
N LYS A 744 -63.75 9.78 29.97
CA LYS A 744 -62.83 8.70 29.56
C LYS A 744 -61.63 9.24 28.78
N THR A 745 -61.85 10.15 27.83
CA THR A 745 -60.74 10.76 27.07
C THR A 745 -59.85 11.61 27.97
N THR A 746 -60.43 12.39 28.90
CA THR A 746 -59.66 13.19 29.87
C THR A 746 -58.87 12.30 30.84
N ASN A 747 -59.45 11.22 31.35
CA ASN A 747 -58.80 10.28 32.25
C ASN A 747 -57.66 9.53 31.55
N MET A 748 -57.83 9.16 30.28
CA MET A 748 -56.78 8.52 29.48
C MET A 748 -55.59 9.46 29.22
N LEU A 749 -55.84 10.74 28.93
CA LEU A 749 -54.79 11.75 28.76
C LEU A 749 -54.05 12.01 30.08
N THR A 750 -54.78 12.04 31.20
CA THR A 750 -54.20 12.23 32.54
C THR A 750 -53.34 11.03 32.94
N ALA A 751 -53.81 9.80 32.68
CA ALA A 751 -53.05 8.59 32.91
C ALA A 751 -51.75 8.56 32.08
N LYS A 752 -51.83 8.88 30.78
CA LYS A 752 -50.63 9.01 29.92
C LYS A 752 -49.65 10.05 30.47
N ARG A 753 -50.14 11.20 30.92
CA ARG A 753 -49.29 12.23 31.53
C ARG A 753 -48.59 11.70 32.78
N LEU A 754 -49.30 11.04 33.69
CA LEU A 754 -48.68 10.46 34.89
C LEU A 754 -47.62 9.40 34.54
N ASP A 755 -47.89 8.54 33.55
CA ASP A 755 -46.90 7.57 33.05
C ASP A 755 -45.65 8.26 32.50
N THR A 756 -45.80 9.36 31.73
CA THR A 756 -44.65 10.14 31.24
C THR A 756 -43.83 10.74 32.39
N TYR A 757 -44.47 11.35 33.39
CA TYR A 757 -43.75 11.89 34.55
C TYR A 757 -43.00 10.80 35.32
N GLN A 758 -43.64 9.65 35.56
CA GLN A 758 -43.02 8.53 36.25
C GLN A 758 -41.81 8.00 35.47
N GLN A 759 -41.93 7.84 34.15
CA GLN A 759 -40.82 7.42 33.28
C GLN A 759 -39.63 8.38 33.36
N GLU A 760 -39.85 9.70 33.31
CA GLU A 760 -38.75 10.67 33.43
C GLU A 760 -38.09 10.65 34.82
N PHE A 761 -38.86 10.43 35.89
CA PHE A 761 -38.29 10.26 37.23
C PHE A 761 -37.46 8.97 37.35
N ASP A 762 -37.92 7.86 36.76
CA ASP A 762 -37.17 6.60 36.75
C ASP A 762 -35.88 6.75 35.91
N LEU A 763 -35.93 7.43 34.76
CA LEU A 763 -34.73 7.76 33.97
C LEU A 763 -33.72 8.60 34.76
N LEU A 764 -34.19 9.64 35.47
CA LEU A 764 -33.33 10.46 36.32
C LEU A 764 -32.72 9.63 37.47
N TYR A 765 -33.49 8.72 38.06
CA TYR A 765 -33.00 7.82 39.11
C TYR A 765 -31.89 6.90 38.59
N PHE A 766 -32.07 6.28 37.41
CA PHE A 766 -31.03 5.46 36.78
C PHE A 766 -29.79 6.28 36.41
N GLY A 767 -29.97 7.50 35.89
CA GLY A 767 -28.87 8.42 35.61
C GLY A 767 -28.10 8.82 36.87
N LEU A 768 -28.79 9.18 37.95
CA LEU A 768 -28.17 9.59 39.21
C LEU A 768 -27.48 8.43 39.93
N SER A 769 -28.10 7.25 39.97
CA SER A 769 -27.48 6.05 40.56
C SER A 769 -26.22 5.64 39.80
N SER A 770 -26.27 5.66 38.46
CA SER A 770 -25.09 5.44 37.62
C SER A 770 -24.01 6.50 37.87
N ALA A 771 -24.39 7.77 38.00
CA ALA A 771 -23.48 8.85 38.30
C ALA A 771 -22.79 8.69 39.68
N LYS A 772 -23.53 8.28 40.72
CA LYS A 772 -22.98 8.04 42.07
C LYS A 772 -21.90 6.96 42.08
N ILE A 773 -22.01 5.92 41.26
CA ILE A 773 -21.02 4.82 41.20
C ILE A 773 -19.63 5.34 40.83
N PHE A 774 -19.53 6.32 39.93
CA PHE A 774 -18.23 6.91 39.51
C PHE A 774 -17.49 7.57 40.66
N PHE A 775 -18.21 8.01 41.70
CA PHE A 775 -17.67 8.69 42.87
C PHE A 775 -17.62 7.79 44.13
N GLN A 776 -18.14 6.56 44.05
CA GLN A 776 -18.21 5.61 45.17
C GLN A 776 -17.13 4.52 45.14
N LYS A 777 -16.73 4.03 43.97
CA LYS A 777 -15.71 2.98 43.85
C LYS A 777 -14.34 3.53 44.23
N GLN A 778 -13.94 3.37 45.49
CA GLN A 778 -12.55 3.24 46.00
C GLN A 778 -12.52 3.20 47.54
N VAL A 779 -13.13 2.17 48.13
CA VAL A 779 -12.58 1.59 49.37
C VAL A 779 -11.90 0.31 48.90
N ASN A 780 -10.60 0.21 49.12
CA ASN A 780 -9.68 -0.83 48.64
C ASN A 780 -10.31 -2.21 48.47
N THR A 781 -10.31 -2.72 47.24
CA THR A 781 -10.20 -4.16 47.00
C THR A 781 -8.72 -4.51 47.00
N ASP A 782 -8.13 -4.60 48.20
CA ASP A 782 -6.95 -5.44 48.48
C ASP A 782 -7.41 -6.92 48.48
N LEU A 783 -7.86 -7.41 47.31
CA LEU A 783 -8.18 -8.82 47.10
C LEU A 783 -7.13 -9.38 46.14
N GLY A 784 -6.00 -9.78 46.71
CA GLY A 784 -4.86 -10.35 45.98
C GLY A 784 -3.64 -10.63 46.85
N LYS A 785 -3.83 -11.01 48.12
CA LYS A 785 -2.80 -11.67 48.94
C LYS A 785 -3.46 -12.81 49.72
N SER A 786 -3.56 -13.96 49.07
CA SER A 786 -3.60 -15.28 49.71
C SER A 786 -2.94 -16.27 48.77
#